data_AF-A0A662V6X3-F1
#
_entry.id   AF-A0A662V6X3-F1
#
_cell.length_a   1.000
_cell.length_b   1.000
_cell.length_c   1.000
_cell.angle_alpha   90.00
_cell.angle_beta   90.00
_cell.angle_gamma   90.00
#
_symmetry.space_group_name_H-M   'P 1'
#
loop_
_entity.id
_entity.type
_entity.pdbx_description
1 polymer ?
#
loop_
_entity_poly.entity_id
_entity_poly.type
_entity_poly.pdbx_seq_one_letter_code
_entity_poly.pdbx_strand_id
1 'polypeptide(L)'
;MRVSRTLVVIMILVLVVSALATIINLPSNTSYSPFNNGDMGYSKLITLLDAEVISSVQDIKPSNYDYVVIIPFQKHSINISMYRVIRELILNGVIIIIMDEHGYSNRLLNELGLNITITTQPILDEVNKVGNRFYPLIRVVFPYLNKTMNITTYKPRYMILSTNVINNSVIGYTSNYAYVDLDNNGYYSLNESMNQYIVVYGRKVGNGAIIIIPDLDIGTNALINEANNTEFFKVIASGRRTYFYIDNLQLSFLDRIKYVLAMMNITAYHRSMEFLFTEFFLMIAILLAVHYIGRSEFESNRFTLLANLYLVAIGIYLVIYGNALFPIIPSLITLLIYVFIRRFSPLFILASSIFYYTYTHQLLIFIPLAIILPYVFAKKGDYSGSLTLFLGPTILKITKYVMSLLIFTLIDINVLTPISIILITALIYSTTSFTSLSRIRVEIFESPNKVPLGGESVIQFGVKSPSPTYVVLERGDGYRKVYRVSNSSIVNIDIPASHIGPQVITINVGVIDKWSFSRRLVKSLTLRYLVIPITSRIIEILRRKVFSREEILRLISEVEISLIEFGEEKIPIAGRVDVRRKVRELIQRAGGLHTFLGFIYRFMEALETQVSKGLGRGREGVYRRSKTGEYIGSRDYVAGDRLKDIHWKKSISKSSLIVKEFGVSGIWEFPSKLRTLEPIVIIDLFATNPRELDKLVFKLLSIYLSIVRRRPIIKSVLIIVTPNFLLAIKGKSVDILYNLYKSLEKSLPYILFSYESISEPLKPEIVEKLLSTEYRPRPLATLIYSSKLFTNTISKLLVSNNVVPPKPFTAIHSKSLSFRYSILRHELSNMGYVYVEPEKAALITTT
;
A
#
# COMPACT_ATOMS: atom_id res chain seq x y z
N MET A 1 3.45 -18.28 -13.57
CA MET A 1 3.64 -16.94 -12.96
C MET A 1 3.08 -15.90 -13.92
N ARG A 2 1.98 -15.21 -13.59
CA ARG A 2 1.61 -13.99 -14.34
C ARG A 2 2.60 -12.91 -13.92
N VAL A 3 3.63 -12.68 -14.75
CA VAL A 3 4.54 -11.55 -14.54
C VAL A 3 3.69 -10.28 -14.59
N SER A 4 3.75 -9.42 -13.56
CA SER A 4 2.97 -8.19 -13.57
C SER A 4 3.45 -7.32 -14.72
N ARG A 5 2.53 -6.71 -15.48
CA ARG A 5 2.88 -5.80 -16.59
C ARG A 5 3.87 -4.71 -16.15
N THR A 6 3.74 -4.26 -14.91
CA THR A 6 4.66 -3.30 -14.27
C THR A 6 6.09 -3.81 -14.14
N LEU A 7 6.31 -5.12 -13.90
CA LEU A 7 7.66 -5.69 -13.80
C LEU A 7 8.33 -5.74 -15.17
N VAL A 8 7.58 -6.13 -16.21
CA VAL A 8 8.11 -6.15 -17.58
C VAL A 8 8.52 -4.74 -18.01
N VAL A 9 7.68 -3.74 -17.73
CA VAL A 9 8.00 -2.34 -18.03
C VAL A 9 9.26 -1.89 -17.28
N ILE A 10 9.38 -2.17 -15.99
CA ILE A 10 10.58 -1.81 -15.22
C ILE A 10 11.82 -2.54 -15.74
N MET A 11 11.74 -3.82 -16.07
CA MET A 11 12.88 -4.56 -16.63
C MET A 11 13.32 -4.02 -17.99
N ILE A 12 12.39 -3.78 -18.91
CA ILE A 12 12.69 -3.21 -20.23
C ILE A 12 13.35 -1.84 -20.05
N LEU A 13 12.81 -1.02 -19.16
CA LEU A 13 13.34 0.30 -18.87
C LEU A 13 14.77 0.24 -18.31
N VAL A 14 15.03 -0.63 -17.32
CA VAL A 14 16.39 -0.83 -16.79
C VAL A 14 17.34 -1.28 -17.89
N LEU A 15 16.89 -2.17 -18.79
CA LEU A 15 17.70 -2.65 -19.90
C LEU A 15 18.01 -1.54 -20.91
N VAL A 16 17.03 -0.72 -21.28
CA VAL A 16 17.21 0.42 -22.19
C VAL A 16 18.17 1.45 -21.59
N VAL A 17 17.94 1.84 -20.34
CA VAL A 17 18.77 2.83 -19.62
C VAL A 17 20.21 2.32 -19.49
N SER A 18 20.39 1.04 -19.16
CA SER A 18 21.72 0.42 -19.06
C SER A 18 22.41 0.29 -20.41
N ALA A 19 21.69 -0.03 -21.49
CA ALA A 19 22.25 -0.12 -22.84
C ALA A 19 22.76 1.25 -23.33
N LEU A 20 21.97 2.31 -23.11
CA LEU A 20 22.38 3.67 -23.44
C LEU A 20 23.58 4.12 -22.60
N ALA A 21 23.60 3.85 -21.29
CA ALA A 21 24.76 4.11 -20.45
C ALA A 21 26.01 3.37 -20.94
N THR A 22 25.85 2.12 -21.39
CA THR A 22 26.94 1.32 -21.96
C THR A 22 27.49 1.97 -23.22
N ILE A 23 26.62 2.42 -24.14
CA ILE A 23 27.02 3.07 -25.40
C ILE A 23 27.86 4.32 -25.16
N ILE A 24 27.50 5.14 -24.16
CA ILE A 24 28.22 6.37 -23.82
C ILE A 24 29.64 6.05 -23.34
N ASN A 25 29.77 5.05 -22.46
CA ASN A 25 31.05 4.72 -21.81
C ASN A 25 31.93 3.74 -22.61
N LEU A 26 31.39 3.04 -23.60
CA LEU A 26 32.13 2.09 -24.41
C LEU A 26 33.19 2.84 -25.22
N PRO A 27 34.51 2.62 -25.05
CA PRO A 27 35.52 3.34 -25.82
C PRO A 27 35.34 3.10 -27.32
N SER A 28 35.53 4.15 -28.13
CA SER A 28 35.60 3.95 -29.58
C SER A 28 37.00 3.48 -29.96
N ASN A 29 37.07 2.60 -30.95
CA ASN A 29 38.32 2.16 -31.57
C ASN A 29 38.41 2.61 -33.04
N THR A 30 37.48 3.45 -33.51
CA THR A 30 37.51 3.93 -34.90
C THR A 30 38.67 4.91 -35.09
N SER A 31 39.57 4.66 -36.04
CA SER A 31 40.66 5.59 -36.35
C SER A 31 40.13 6.98 -36.70
N TYR A 32 40.87 8.01 -36.29
CA TYR A 32 40.58 9.44 -36.45
C TYR A 32 39.27 9.91 -35.81
N SER A 33 38.56 9.05 -35.08
CA SER A 33 37.34 9.46 -34.38
C SER A 33 37.69 10.37 -33.20
N PRO A 34 36.94 11.47 -32.98
CA PRO A 34 37.13 12.30 -31.79
C PRO A 34 36.72 11.57 -30.51
N PHE A 35 35.98 10.46 -30.62
CA PHE A 35 35.54 9.64 -29.48
C PHE A 35 36.46 8.45 -29.19
N ASN A 36 37.52 8.27 -29.98
CA ASN A 36 38.50 7.21 -29.81
C ASN A 36 39.63 7.71 -28.88
N ASN A 37 39.80 7.00 -27.76
CA ASN A 37 40.80 7.30 -26.74
C ASN A 37 42.10 6.50 -26.90
N GLY A 38 42.14 5.54 -27.83
CA GLY A 38 43.36 4.83 -28.23
C GLY A 38 44.23 5.65 -29.16
N ASP A 39 45.37 5.08 -29.55
CA ASP A 39 46.46 5.76 -30.26
C ASP A 39 46.04 6.44 -31.57
N MET A 40 45.20 5.79 -32.37
CA MET A 40 44.73 6.30 -33.66
C MET A 40 43.54 7.28 -33.56
N GLY A 41 43.12 7.70 -32.36
CA GLY A 41 41.98 8.62 -32.16
C GLY A 41 42.39 10.09 -32.12
N TYR A 42 41.41 11.00 -32.17
CA TYR A 42 41.64 12.45 -32.02
C TYR A 42 41.19 13.03 -30.68
N SER A 43 40.79 12.20 -29.71
CA SER A 43 40.22 12.71 -28.45
C SER A 43 41.16 13.66 -27.69
N LYS A 44 42.48 13.43 -27.70
CA LYS A 44 43.47 14.35 -27.12
C LYS A 44 43.51 15.69 -27.85
N LEU A 45 43.48 15.70 -29.18
CA LEU A 45 43.44 16.94 -29.98
C LEU A 45 42.18 17.76 -29.68
N ILE A 46 41.02 17.09 -29.60
CA ILE A 46 39.76 17.73 -29.21
C ILE A 46 39.87 18.38 -27.83
N THR A 47 40.41 17.66 -26.85
CA THR A 47 40.60 18.21 -25.50
C THR A 47 41.67 19.30 -25.44
N LEU A 48 42.68 19.25 -26.31
CA LEU A 48 43.78 20.20 -26.33
C LEU A 48 43.32 21.59 -26.78
N LEU A 49 42.43 21.62 -27.77
CA LEU A 49 41.93 22.83 -28.41
C LEU A 49 40.55 23.27 -27.89
N ASP A 50 39.98 22.51 -26.94
CA ASP A 50 38.59 22.65 -26.50
C ASP A 50 37.64 22.71 -27.71
N ALA A 51 37.85 21.79 -28.66
CA ALA A 51 37.21 21.85 -29.97
C ALA A 51 35.77 21.31 -29.94
N GLU A 52 34.84 22.07 -30.53
CA GLU A 52 33.46 21.65 -30.71
C GLU A 52 33.34 20.73 -31.93
N VAL A 53 32.86 19.51 -31.73
CA VAL A 53 32.67 18.53 -32.79
C VAL A 53 31.41 18.86 -33.60
N ILE A 54 31.55 19.02 -34.93
CA ILE A 54 30.45 19.38 -35.83
C ILE A 54 30.35 18.43 -37.02
N SER A 55 29.12 18.14 -37.46
CA SER A 55 28.86 17.34 -38.67
C SER A 55 28.42 18.18 -39.87
N SER A 56 27.96 19.42 -39.64
CA SER A 56 27.67 20.37 -40.71
C SER A 56 28.39 21.69 -40.47
N VAL A 57 29.01 22.21 -41.53
CA VAL A 57 29.64 23.54 -41.50
C VAL A 57 28.59 24.66 -41.34
N GLN A 58 27.31 24.35 -41.61
CA GLN A 58 26.18 25.27 -41.39
C GLN A 58 25.79 25.38 -39.92
N ASP A 59 26.21 24.43 -39.06
CA ASP A 59 25.93 24.47 -37.62
C ASP A 59 26.70 25.59 -36.91
N ILE A 60 27.71 26.16 -37.59
CA ILE A 60 28.52 27.27 -37.11
C ILE A 60 27.65 28.54 -37.10
N LYS A 61 27.25 28.99 -35.90
CA LYS A 61 26.52 30.27 -35.75
C LYS A 61 27.49 31.43 -36.00
N PRO A 62 27.26 32.28 -37.02
CA PRO A 62 28.13 33.42 -37.30
C PRO A 62 27.81 34.56 -36.32
N SER A 63 28.25 34.45 -35.07
CA SER A 63 28.15 35.55 -34.10
C SER A 63 29.39 36.45 -34.11
N ASN A 64 30.56 35.89 -34.45
CA ASN A 64 31.82 36.59 -34.78
C ASN A 64 32.72 35.59 -35.54
N TYR A 65 33.35 35.98 -36.65
CA TYR A 65 34.20 35.12 -37.49
C TYR A 65 35.59 34.81 -36.89
N ASP A 66 35.72 34.89 -35.56
CA ASP A 66 36.97 34.65 -34.82
C ASP A 66 37.05 33.21 -34.31
N TYR A 67 37.09 32.25 -35.24
CA TYR A 67 37.20 30.82 -34.94
C TYR A 67 38.07 30.08 -35.96
N VAL A 68 38.39 28.83 -35.62
CA VAL A 68 39.18 27.89 -36.40
C VAL A 68 38.32 26.68 -36.74
N VAL A 69 38.43 26.16 -37.97
CA VAL A 69 37.77 24.93 -38.39
C VAL A 69 38.82 23.93 -38.86
N ILE A 70 38.90 22.77 -38.20
CA ILE A 70 39.76 21.66 -38.58
C ILE A 70 38.94 20.67 -39.41
N ILE A 71 39.42 20.37 -40.61
CA ILE A 71 38.74 19.52 -41.60
C ILE A 71 39.68 18.37 -41.99
N PRO A 72 39.62 17.22 -41.31
CA PRO A 72 40.27 16.00 -41.77
C PRO A 72 39.56 15.41 -43.00
N PHE A 73 40.30 14.76 -43.89
CA PHE A 73 39.78 14.10 -45.09
C PHE A 73 40.15 12.62 -45.14
N GLN A 74 39.18 11.75 -44.82
CA GLN A 74 39.32 10.29 -44.95
C GLN A 74 38.44 9.70 -46.07
N LYS A 75 37.49 10.50 -46.60
CA LYS A 75 36.67 10.15 -47.76
C LYS A 75 36.31 11.40 -48.56
N HIS A 76 36.03 11.22 -49.85
CA HIS A 76 35.51 12.29 -50.68
C HIS A 76 34.06 12.64 -50.26
N SER A 77 33.86 13.83 -49.69
CA SER A 77 32.55 14.22 -49.12
C SER A 77 32.17 15.69 -49.35
N ILE A 78 32.97 16.43 -50.12
CA ILE A 78 32.66 17.84 -50.41
C ILE A 78 31.55 17.94 -51.47
N ASN A 79 30.45 18.59 -51.11
CA ASN A 79 29.38 19.01 -52.02
C ASN A 79 29.54 20.50 -52.39
N ILE A 80 28.97 20.92 -53.52
CA ILE A 80 28.95 22.31 -54.05
C ILE A 80 28.58 23.33 -52.96
N SER A 81 27.61 23.00 -52.10
CA SER A 81 27.18 23.83 -50.98
C SER A 81 28.28 24.06 -49.92
N MET A 82 29.11 23.05 -49.64
CA MET A 82 30.20 23.12 -48.67
C MET A 82 31.32 24.05 -49.16
N TYR A 83 31.67 24.02 -50.45
CA TYR A 83 32.66 24.94 -51.03
C TYR A 83 32.28 26.41 -50.81
N ARG A 84 31.01 26.75 -51.05
CA ARG A 84 30.50 28.12 -50.88
C ARG A 84 30.63 28.58 -49.43
N VAL A 85 30.25 27.73 -48.48
CA VAL A 85 30.32 28.04 -47.05
C VAL A 85 31.78 28.19 -46.62
N ILE A 86 32.65 27.25 -46.95
CA ILE A 86 34.09 27.31 -46.60
C ILE A 86 34.74 28.59 -47.16
N ARG A 87 34.44 28.93 -48.42
CA ARG A 87 34.95 30.16 -49.04
C ARG A 87 34.47 31.40 -48.29
N GLU A 88 33.19 31.47 -47.94
CA GLU A 88 32.61 32.56 -47.16
C GLU A 88 33.26 32.69 -45.77
N LEU A 89 33.47 31.57 -45.07
CA LEU A 89 34.12 31.53 -43.77
C LEU A 89 35.54 32.11 -43.83
N ILE A 90 36.36 31.62 -44.76
CA ILE A 90 37.74 32.08 -44.93
C ILE A 90 37.78 33.58 -45.24
N LEU A 91 36.95 34.04 -46.18
CA LEU A 91 36.92 35.47 -46.57
C LEU A 91 36.58 36.39 -45.40
N ASN A 92 35.75 35.92 -44.46
CA ASN A 92 35.28 36.70 -43.32
C ASN A 92 36.18 36.64 -42.06
N GLY A 93 37.29 35.89 -42.06
CA GLY A 93 38.25 35.91 -40.94
C GLY A 93 38.58 34.56 -40.29
N VAL A 94 37.92 33.49 -40.73
CA VAL A 94 38.08 32.14 -40.16
C VAL A 94 39.38 31.51 -40.62
N ILE A 95 40.04 30.77 -39.72
CA ILE A 95 41.19 29.94 -40.05
C ILE A 95 40.71 28.53 -40.38
N ILE A 96 41.06 28.00 -41.54
CA ILE A 96 40.72 26.63 -41.94
C ILE A 96 41.98 25.78 -42.00
N ILE A 97 41.98 24.69 -41.24
CA ILE A 97 43.07 23.71 -41.21
C ILE A 97 42.58 22.46 -41.94
N ILE A 98 43.23 22.12 -43.05
CA ILE A 98 42.94 20.93 -43.85
C ILE A 98 43.97 19.86 -43.53
N MET A 99 43.50 18.68 -43.14
CA MET A 99 44.33 17.48 -42.97
C MET A 99 43.93 16.46 -44.04
N ASP A 100 44.80 16.15 -45.00
CA ASP A 100 44.43 15.32 -46.16
C ASP A 100 45.63 14.59 -46.76
N GLU A 101 45.65 13.26 -46.64
CA GLU A 101 46.70 12.41 -47.21
C GLU A 101 46.34 11.78 -48.56
N HIS A 102 45.13 12.02 -49.05
CA HIS A 102 44.61 11.35 -50.26
C HIS A 102 44.40 12.33 -51.42
N GLY A 103 44.53 13.63 -51.17
CA GLY A 103 44.24 14.68 -52.13
C GLY A 103 42.74 14.88 -52.39
N TYR A 104 41.87 14.44 -51.48
CA TYR A 104 40.42 14.67 -51.57
C TYR A 104 40.04 16.16 -51.51
N SER A 105 40.90 16.98 -50.93
CA SER A 105 40.76 18.43 -50.85
C SER A 105 41.29 19.18 -52.08
N ASN A 106 41.99 18.52 -53.02
CA ASN A 106 42.60 19.19 -54.19
C ASN A 106 41.59 20.02 -55.00
N ARG A 107 40.37 19.52 -55.19
CA ARG A 107 39.30 20.27 -55.85
C ARG A 107 38.93 21.54 -55.07
N LEU A 108 38.86 21.48 -53.74
CA LEU A 108 38.60 22.65 -52.88
C LEU A 108 39.73 23.67 -52.96
N LEU A 109 40.97 23.21 -52.92
CA LEU A 109 42.15 24.08 -53.00
C LEU A 109 42.21 24.83 -54.34
N ASN A 110 41.88 24.15 -55.44
CA ASN A 110 41.82 24.75 -56.77
C ASN A 110 40.69 25.76 -56.91
N GLU A 111 39.48 25.46 -56.42
CA GLU A 111 38.32 26.37 -56.43
C GLU A 111 38.54 27.61 -55.54
N LEU A 112 39.37 27.49 -54.49
CA LEU A 112 39.82 28.62 -53.68
C LEU A 112 40.94 29.45 -54.34
N GLY A 113 41.41 29.04 -55.52
CA GLY A 113 42.46 29.73 -56.29
C GLY A 113 43.87 29.57 -55.72
N LEU A 114 44.11 28.50 -54.94
CA LEU A 114 45.41 28.28 -54.30
C LEU A 114 46.41 27.55 -55.23
N ASN A 115 45.92 26.83 -56.25
CA ASN A 115 46.74 26.06 -57.20
C ASN A 115 47.77 25.12 -56.51
N ILE A 116 47.32 24.48 -55.43
CA ILE A 116 48.09 23.51 -54.63
C ILE A 116 47.54 22.13 -54.94
N THR A 117 48.43 21.18 -55.23
CA THR A 117 48.07 19.78 -55.39
C THR A 117 48.76 18.94 -54.31
N ILE A 118 47.97 18.28 -53.48
CA ILE A 118 48.43 17.24 -52.57
C ILE A 118 48.62 15.96 -53.36
N THR A 119 49.80 15.36 -53.23
CA THR A 119 50.18 14.10 -53.86
C THR A 119 49.73 12.90 -53.05
N THR A 120 49.83 11.70 -53.61
CA THR A 120 49.38 10.46 -52.94
C THR A 120 50.53 9.58 -52.46
N GLN A 121 51.78 9.93 -52.78
CA GLN A 121 52.97 9.15 -52.43
C GLN A 121 53.53 9.58 -51.06
N PRO A 122 53.92 8.64 -50.19
CA PRO A 122 54.38 8.96 -48.85
C PRO A 122 55.83 9.42 -48.88
N ILE A 123 56.18 10.28 -47.92
CA ILE A 123 57.55 10.72 -47.71
C ILE A 123 58.10 10.03 -46.48
N LEU A 124 59.32 9.52 -46.62
CA LEU A 124 60.11 8.92 -45.54
C LEU A 124 61.40 9.71 -45.35
N ASP A 125 61.97 9.65 -44.16
CA ASP A 125 63.25 10.29 -43.88
C ASP A 125 64.11 9.39 -42.99
N GLU A 126 65.32 9.07 -43.44
CA GLU A 126 66.26 8.22 -42.70
C GLU A 126 67.15 9.00 -41.74
N VAL A 127 67.19 10.31 -41.84
CA VAL A 127 68.13 11.16 -41.10
C VAL A 127 67.39 12.01 -40.09
N ASN A 128 66.37 12.76 -40.52
CA ASN A 128 65.60 13.66 -39.65
C ASN A 128 64.24 13.05 -39.33
N LYS A 129 64.19 12.24 -38.26
CA LYS A 129 63.01 11.46 -37.87
C LYS A 129 62.88 11.30 -36.37
N VAL A 130 61.67 10.98 -35.90
CA VAL A 130 61.41 10.54 -34.53
C VAL A 130 61.33 9.02 -34.48
N GLY A 131 62.32 8.36 -33.87
CA GLY A 131 62.35 6.91 -33.75
C GLY A 131 62.71 6.19 -35.05
N ASN A 132 61.78 6.09 -36.01
CA ASN A 132 61.98 5.37 -37.28
C ASN A 132 61.62 6.23 -38.51
N ARG A 133 61.97 5.72 -39.71
CA ARG A 133 61.85 6.44 -40.99
C ARG A 133 60.45 6.86 -41.41
N PHE A 134 59.43 6.26 -40.81
CA PHE A 134 58.05 6.59 -41.07
C PHE A 134 57.60 7.86 -40.35
N TYR A 135 58.42 8.40 -39.44
CA TYR A 135 58.09 9.60 -38.66
C TYR A 135 59.02 10.79 -38.95
N PRO A 136 58.99 11.36 -40.16
CA PRO A 136 59.87 12.46 -40.51
C PRO A 136 59.60 13.70 -39.64
N LEU A 137 60.68 14.40 -39.29
CA LEU A 137 60.61 15.71 -38.63
C LEU A 137 60.45 16.80 -39.69
N ILE A 138 59.38 17.56 -39.57
CA ILE A 138 59.06 18.67 -40.46
C ILE A 138 59.43 19.98 -39.77
N ARG A 139 60.31 20.74 -40.41
CA ARG A 139 60.73 22.06 -39.93
C ARG A 139 59.73 23.11 -40.42
N VAL A 140 58.85 23.55 -39.53
CA VAL A 140 57.82 24.56 -39.82
C VAL A 140 58.31 25.95 -39.45
N VAL A 141 58.31 26.85 -40.42
CA VAL A 141 58.68 28.26 -40.25
C VAL A 141 57.40 29.10 -40.21
N PHE A 142 57.27 29.92 -39.17
CA PHE A 142 56.24 30.93 -38.98
C PHE A 142 56.85 32.33 -39.12
N PRO A 143 56.88 32.93 -40.33
CA PRO A 143 57.57 34.19 -40.56
C PRO A 143 57.01 35.34 -39.71
N TYR A 144 55.69 35.40 -39.54
CA TYR A 144 55.00 36.45 -38.77
C TYR A 144 55.20 36.35 -37.25
N LEU A 145 55.69 35.22 -36.73
CA LEU A 145 56.03 35.04 -35.30
C LEU A 145 57.53 35.00 -35.05
N ASN A 146 58.36 35.09 -36.11
CA ASN A 146 59.79 34.81 -36.06
C ASN A 146 60.10 33.50 -35.29
N LYS A 147 59.30 32.45 -35.54
CA LYS A 147 59.34 31.19 -34.81
C LYS A 147 59.51 30.02 -35.77
N THR A 148 60.33 29.04 -35.37
CA THR A 148 60.47 27.76 -36.07
C THR A 148 60.13 26.64 -35.10
N MET A 149 59.42 25.62 -35.57
CA MET A 149 59.05 24.44 -34.79
C MET A 149 59.40 23.18 -35.57
N ASN A 150 59.76 22.11 -34.85
CA ASN A 150 59.93 20.79 -35.45
C ASN A 150 58.75 19.93 -35.04
N ILE A 151 57.87 19.66 -35.99
CA ILE A 151 56.72 18.78 -35.79
C ILE A 151 57.04 17.39 -36.32
N THR A 152 56.37 16.36 -35.81
CA THR A 152 56.50 15.00 -36.32
C THR A 152 55.19 14.56 -36.97
N THR A 153 55.32 13.80 -38.05
CA THR A 153 54.23 13.32 -38.91
C THR A 153 54.36 11.81 -39.09
N TYR A 154 53.38 11.11 -39.64
CA TYR A 154 53.55 9.71 -40.03
C TYR A 154 53.29 9.51 -41.53
N LYS A 155 54.31 9.09 -42.26
CA LYS A 155 54.25 8.89 -43.73
C LYS A 155 53.50 10.02 -44.47
N PRO A 156 53.80 11.30 -44.19
CA PRO A 156 53.05 12.41 -44.79
C PRO A 156 53.17 12.40 -46.31
N ARG A 157 52.23 13.05 -47.00
CA ARG A 157 52.38 13.36 -48.43
C ARG A 157 53.04 14.71 -48.62
N TYR A 158 53.36 15.08 -49.86
CA TYR A 158 53.87 16.41 -50.17
C TYR A 158 52.91 17.20 -51.06
N MET A 159 53.08 18.52 -51.01
CA MET A 159 52.37 19.47 -51.85
C MET A 159 53.24 19.96 -53.00
N ILE A 160 52.63 20.04 -54.18
CA ILE A 160 53.18 20.72 -55.35
C ILE A 160 52.46 22.05 -55.47
N LEU A 161 53.22 23.16 -55.45
CA LEU A 161 52.71 24.50 -55.68
C LEU A 161 52.99 24.92 -57.12
N SER A 162 51.94 25.35 -57.83
CA SER A 162 52.07 25.82 -59.23
C SER A 162 52.55 27.27 -59.32
N THR A 163 52.61 27.98 -58.20
CA THR A 163 53.02 29.39 -58.10
C THR A 163 54.12 29.53 -57.06
N ASN A 164 54.99 30.53 -57.23
CA ASN A 164 56.01 30.83 -56.23
C ASN A 164 55.38 31.05 -54.84
N VAL A 165 56.10 30.55 -53.84
CA VAL A 165 55.79 30.78 -52.42
C VAL A 165 55.65 32.28 -52.17
N ILE A 166 54.54 32.67 -51.56
CA ILE A 166 54.24 34.07 -51.27
C ILE A 166 54.92 34.48 -49.98
N ASN A 167 55.50 35.68 -49.95
CA ASN A 167 56.09 36.23 -48.73
C ASN A 167 55.08 36.20 -47.57
N ASN A 168 55.55 35.77 -46.39
CA ASN A 168 54.79 35.63 -45.14
C ASN A 168 53.86 34.40 -45.04
N SER A 169 54.01 33.38 -45.88
CA SER A 169 53.34 32.07 -45.71
C SER A 169 54.00 31.21 -44.63
N VAL A 170 53.21 30.41 -43.91
CA VAL A 170 53.73 29.32 -43.07
C VAL A 170 54.18 28.20 -43.98
N ILE A 171 55.37 27.66 -43.79
CA ILE A 171 55.84 26.54 -44.61
C ILE A 171 56.60 25.55 -43.75
N GLY A 172 56.25 24.27 -43.89
CA GLY A 172 56.93 23.14 -43.29
C GLY A 172 57.60 22.31 -44.35
N TYR A 173 58.90 22.11 -44.19
CA TYR A 173 59.69 21.30 -45.10
C TYR A 173 60.27 20.07 -44.39
N THR A 174 60.40 18.99 -45.15
CA THR A 174 61.25 17.86 -44.77
C THR A 174 62.73 18.24 -44.85
N SER A 175 63.61 17.33 -44.44
CA SER A 175 65.03 17.50 -44.69
C SER A 175 65.40 17.20 -46.14
N ASN A 176 66.62 17.57 -46.54
CA ASN A 176 67.16 17.26 -47.87
C ASN A 176 67.42 15.75 -48.08
N TYR A 177 67.32 14.94 -47.02
CA TYR A 177 67.52 13.49 -47.06
C TYR A 177 66.19 12.71 -47.11
N ALA A 178 65.06 13.41 -47.06
CA ALA A 178 63.76 12.80 -47.23
C ALA A 178 63.56 12.34 -48.68
N TYR A 179 62.83 11.25 -48.89
CA TYR A 179 62.55 10.69 -50.21
C TYR A 179 61.08 10.27 -50.30
N VAL A 180 60.56 10.31 -51.52
CA VAL A 180 59.21 9.84 -51.84
C VAL A 180 59.30 8.35 -52.13
N ASP A 181 58.59 7.55 -51.34
CA ASP A 181 58.52 6.10 -51.46
C ASP A 181 57.58 5.73 -52.63
N LEU A 182 58.15 5.56 -53.82
CA LEU A 182 57.41 5.42 -55.07
C LEU A 182 56.85 4.01 -55.26
N ASP A 183 57.56 3.00 -54.73
CA ASP A 183 57.16 1.59 -54.79
C ASP A 183 56.45 1.12 -53.51
N ASN A 184 56.35 2.00 -52.50
CA ASN A 184 55.70 1.78 -51.22
C ASN A 184 56.30 0.58 -50.43
N ASN A 185 57.59 0.33 -50.64
CA ASN A 185 58.32 -0.75 -49.95
C ASN A 185 58.79 -0.34 -48.54
N GLY A 186 58.75 0.97 -48.23
CA GLY A 186 59.14 1.52 -46.93
C GLY A 186 60.64 1.72 -46.73
N TYR A 187 61.44 1.70 -47.80
CA TYR A 187 62.89 1.86 -47.82
C TYR A 187 63.30 2.70 -49.03
N TYR A 188 64.47 3.34 -48.94
CA TYR A 188 65.01 4.12 -50.05
C TYR A 188 65.40 3.23 -51.23
N SER A 189 64.90 3.56 -52.41
CA SER A 189 65.25 2.93 -53.68
C SER A 189 66.03 3.88 -54.60
N LEU A 190 66.91 3.36 -55.45
CA LEU A 190 67.80 4.17 -56.30
C LEU A 190 67.06 5.10 -57.29
N ASN A 191 65.80 4.81 -57.59
CA ASN A 191 64.93 5.62 -58.45
C ASN A 191 64.16 6.72 -57.69
N GLU A 192 64.31 6.82 -56.37
CA GLU A 192 63.62 7.80 -55.54
C GLU A 192 64.51 9.02 -55.31
N SER A 193 63.98 10.21 -55.56
CA SER A 193 64.76 11.43 -55.36
C SER A 193 64.77 11.84 -53.89
N MET A 194 65.97 11.96 -53.30
CA MET A 194 66.14 12.69 -52.04
C MET A 194 66.00 14.19 -52.31
N ASN A 195 65.06 14.84 -51.64
CA ASN A 195 64.82 16.27 -51.80
C ASN A 195 64.12 16.85 -50.58
N GLN A 196 64.04 18.18 -50.54
CA GLN A 196 63.22 18.90 -49.60
C GLN A 196 61.78 19.02 -50.13
N TYR A 197 60.82 18.46 -49.39
CA TYR A 197 59.42 18.41 -49.76
C TYR A 197 58.56 19.27 -48.82
N ILE A 198 57.50 19.87 -49.36
CA ILE A 198 56.59 20.73 -48.59
C ILE A 198 55.47 19.88 -47.97
N VAL A 199 55.42 19.88 -46.65
CA VAL A 199 54.49 19.09 -45.83
C VAL A 199 53.64 19.99 -44.92
N VAL A 200 53.92 21.28 -44.82
CA VAL A 200 52.94 22.24 -44.27
C VAL A 200 52.94 23.45 -45.16
N TYR A 201 51.77 23.97 -45.48
CA TYR A 201 51.65 25.23 -46.19
C TYR A 201 50.47 26.02 -45.66
N GLY A 202 50.72 27.27 -45.25
CA GLY A 202 49.71 28.16 -44.73
C GLY A 202 49.78 29.54 -45.36
N ARG A 203 48.63 30.09 -45.75
CA ARG A 203 48.53 31.39 -46.41
C ARG A 203 47.28 32.13 -45.96
N LYS A 204 47.37 33.47 -45.87
CA LYS A 204 46.19 34.33 -45.72
C LYS A 204 45.34 34.35 -46.98
N VAL A 205 44.03 34.26 -46.82
CA VAL A 205 43.03 34.31 -47.89
C VAL A 205 41.88 35.18 -47.40
N GLY A 206 41.63 36.32 -48.06
CA GLY A 206 40.72 37.34 -47.52
C GLY A 206 41.18 37.82 -46.14
N ASN A 207 40.25 37.91 -45.19
CA ASN A 207 40.56 38.23 -43.80
C ASN A 207 40.99 37.03 -42.95
N GLY A 208 40.81 35.80 -43.46
CA GLY A 208 41.15 34.56 -42.79
C GLY A 208 42.48 33.95 -43.27
N ALA A 209 42.66 32.67 -42.96
CA ALA A 209 43.82 31.91 -43.39
C ALA A 209 43.46 30.45 -43.66
N ILE A 210 44.24 29.82 -44.53
CA ILE A 210 44.18 28.38 -44.77
C ILE A 210 45.53 27.76 -44.43
N ILE A 211 45.52 26.63 -43.74
CA ILE A 211 46.71 25.83 -43.41
C ILE A 211 46.43 24.41 -43.86
N ILE A 212 47.34 23.84 -44.64
CA ILE A 212 47.21 22.52 -45.25
C ILE A 212 48.32 21.65 -44.70
N ILE A 213 47.93 20.48 -44.21
CA ILE A 213 48.81 19.46 -43.64
C ILE A 213 48.43 18.13 -44.31
N PRO A 214 49.27 17.57 -45.19
CA PRO A 214 49.01 16.34 -45.88
C PRO A 214 49.36 15.11 -45.01
N ASP A 215 48.86 15.13 -43.77
CA ASP A 215 49.01 14.11 -42.74
C ASP A 215 47.79 14.19 -41.79
N LEU A 216 47.04 13.10 -41.67
CA LEU A 216 45.97 12.91 -40.70
C LEU A 216 46.53 12.46 -39.35
N ASP A 217 47.65 11.73 -39.34
CA ASP A 217 48.20 11.12 -38.14
C ASP A 217 48.83 12.13 -37.18
N ILE A 218 49.31 13.27 -37.65
CA ILE A 218 49.86 14.38 -36.82
C ILE A 218 48.98 14.75 -35.61
N GLY A 219 47.65 14.69 -35.78
CA GLY A 219 46.68 15.04 -34.74
C GLY A 219 46.31 13.90 -33.80
N THR A 220 46.73 12.66 -34.11
CA THR A 220 46.29 11.46 -33.38
C THR A 220 46.82 11.43 -31.95
N ASN A 221 46.18 10.66 -31.10
CA ASN A 221 46.55 10.52 -29.70
C ASN A 221 47.97 9.98 -29.51
N ALA A 222 48.49 9.24 -30.48
CA ALA A 222 49.86 8.75 -30.54
C ALA A 222 50.89 9.86 -30.80
N LEU A 223 50.56 10.81 -31.69
CA LEU A 223 51.53 11.82 -32.17
C LEU A 223 51.33 13.22 -31.61
N ILE A 224 50.16 13.57 -31.08
CA ILE A 224 49.86 14.94 -30.64
C ILE A 224 50.83 15.46 -29.57
N ASN A 225 51.37 14.57 -28.73
CA ASN A 225 52.32 14.90 -27.67
C ASN A 225 53.78 14.68 -28.07
N GLU A 226 54.03 14.23 -29.30
CA GLU A 226 55.38 14.00 -29.81
C GLU A 226 55.93 15.28 -30.47
N ALA A 227 57.25 15.49 -30.36
CA ALA A 227 57.95 16.68 -30.85
C ALA A 227 57.24 18.00 -30.43
N ASN A 228 57.06 18.95 -31.35
CA ASN A 228 56.31 20.19 -31.09
C ASN A 228 54.84 20.15 -31.57
N ASN A 229 54.22 18.98 -31.78
CA ASN A 229 52.86 18.88 -32.34
C ASN A 229 51.81 19.61 -31.49
N THR A 230 51.87 19.45 -30.17
CA THR A 230 50.99 20.15 -29.22
C THR A 230 51.09 21.67 -29.36
N GLU A 231 52.30 22.19 -29.44
CA GLU A 231 52.54 23.63 -29.55
C GLU A 231 52.15 24.16 -30.93
N PHE A 232 52.39 23.38 -31.98
CA PHE A 232 51.96 23.68 -33.34
C PHE A 232 50.45 23.88 -33.43
N PHE A 233 49.65 22.93 -32.94
CA PHE A 233 48.18 23.04 -32.94
C PHE A 233 47.68 24.24 -32.12
N LYS A 234 48.28 24.53 -30.96
CA LYS A 234 47.94 25.72 -30.16
C LYS A 234 48.23 27.03 -30.91
N VAL A 235 49.35 27.11 -31.62
CA VAL A 235 49.74 28.31 -32.36
C VAL A 235 48.86 28.52 -33.59
N ILE A 236 48.58 27.48 -34.38
CA ILE A 236 47.71 27.61 -35.55
C ILE A 236 46.24 27.86 -35.19
N ALA A 237 45.79 27.40 -34.02
CA ALA A 237 44.47 27.74 -33.48
C ALA A 237 44.43 29.15 -32.87
N SER A 238 45.57 29.70 -32.46
CA SER A 238 45.72 31.07 -31.93
C SER A 238 44.78 31.41 -30.76
N GLY A 239 44.42 30.42 -29.93
CA GLY A 239 43.48 30.59 -28.81
C GLY A 239 42.04 30.90 -29.21
N ARG A 240 41.71 30.82 -30.51
CA ARG A 240 40.36 31.01 -31.01
C ARG A 240 39.51 29.79 -30.71
N ARG A 241 38.19 30.01 -30.68
CA ARG A 241 37.23 28.91 -30.60
C ARG A 241 37.43 27.96 -31.77
N THR A 242 37.52 26.67 -31.51
CA THR A 242 37.85 25.66 -32.53
C THR A 242 36.66 24.76 -32.79
N TYR A 243 36.39 24.47 -34.06
CA TYR A 243 35.43 23.47 -34.51
C TYR A 243 36.16 22.33 -35.21
N PHE A 244 35.75 21.10 -34.95
CA PHE A 244 36.31 19.90 -35.56
C PHE A 244 35.26 19.20 -36.42
N TYR A 245 35.49 19.17 -37.74
CA TYR A 245 34.52 18.65 -38.70
C TYR A 245 34.65 17.14 -38.90
N ILE A 246 33.59 16.39 -38.62
CA ILE A 246 33.65 14.93 -38.60
C ILE A 246 33.00 14.23 -39.79
N ASP A 247 32.20 14.91 -40.61
CA ASP A 247 31.46 14.22 -41.68
C ASP A 247 32.38 13.67 -42.77
N ASN A 248 33.60 14.20 -42.91
CA ASN A 248 34.63 13.67 -43.81
C ASN A 248 35.37 12.44 -43.27
N LEU A 249 35.08 12.00 -42.04
CA LEU A 249 35.68 10.81 -41.43
C LEU A 249 34.82 9.57 -41.68
N GLN A 250 35.46 8.39 -41.62
CA GLN A 250 34.78 7.10 -41.69
C GLN A 250 34.34 6.65 -40.30
N LEU A 251 33.38 7.37 -39.71
CA LEU A 251 32.85 7.05 -38.39
C LEU A 251 32.00 5.78 -38.38
N SER A 252 32.23 4.92 -37.38
CA SER A 252 31.39 3.76 -37.10
C SER A 252 29.98 4.16 -36.65
N PHE A 253 29.05 3.20 -36.66
CA PHE A 253 27.69 3.43 -36.16
C PHE A 253 27.67 3.88 -34.69
N LEU A 254 28.56 3.31 -33.85
CA LEU A 254 28.71 3.70 -32.45
C LEU A 254 29.10 5.17 -32.31
N ASP A 255 30.06 5.64 -33.10
CA ASP A 255 30.53 7.03 -33.05
C ASP A 255 29.49 8.03 -33.52
N ARG A 256 28.66 7.65 -34.49
CA ARG A 256 27.50 8.46 -34.91
C ARG A 256 26.48 8.59 -33.79
N ILE A 257 26.18 7.51 -33.07
CA ILE A 257 25.30 7.58 -31.88
C ILE A 257 25.93 8.47 -30.81
N LYS A 258 27.22 8.28 -30.51
CA LYS A 258 27.94 9.10 -29.53
C LYS A 258 27.92 10.58 -29.89
N TYR A 259 28.07 10.91 -31.17
CA TYR A 259 27.94 12.29 -31.65
C TYR A 259 26.54 12.87 -31.38
N VAL A 260 25.47 12.12 -31.73
CA VAL A 260 24.10 12.55 -31.44
C VAL A 260 23.88 12.76 -29.94
N LEU A 261 24.38 11.85 -29.10
CA LEU A 261 24.29 11.97 -27.64
C LEU A 261 25.12 13.15 -27.10
N ALA A 262 26.30 13.41 -27.66
CA ALA A 262 27.14 14.54 -27.29
C ALA A 262 26.50 15.88 -27.66
N MET A 263 25.82 15.95 -28.82
CA MET A 263 25.07 17.14 -29.25
C MET A 263 23.93 17.50 -28.28
N MET A 264 23.40 16.51 -27.56
CA MET A 264 22.36 16.72 -26.55
C MET A 264 22.92 17.13 -25.17
N ASN A 265 24.24 17.08 -24.95
CA ASN A 265 24.84 17.34 -23.64
C ASN A 265 25.28 18.81 -23.48
N ILE A 266 24.52 19.58 -22.69
CA ILE A 266 24.77 21.00 -22.44
C ILE A 266 25.97 21.19 -21.49
N THR A 267 26.21 20.29 -20.54
CA THR A 267 27.30 20.46 -19.55
C THR A 267 28.66 20.05 -20.10
N ALA A 268 28.73 19.07 -21.00
CA ALA A 268 29.97 18.74 -21.72
C ALA A 268 30.52 19.93 -22.52
N TYR A 269 29.61 20.80 -22.98
CA TYR A 269 29.92 21.97 -23.80
C TYR A 269 30.62 23.10 -23.04
N HIS A 270 30.38 23.22 -21.73
CA HIS A 270 30.90 24.33 -20.94
C HIS A 270 31.80 23.89 -19.78
N ARG A 271 31.78 22.61 -19.39
CA ARG A 271 32.62 21.96 -18.36
C ARG A 271 32.89 22.78 -17.08
N SER A 272 32.05 23.75 -16.77
CA SER A 272 32.28 24.68 -15.66
C SER A 272 31.68 24.12 -14.37
N MET A 273 32.35 24.42 -13.25
CA MET A 273 31.85 24.03 -11.92
C MET A 273 30.47 24.63 -11.62
N GLU A 274 30.16 25.79 -12.19
CA GLU A 274 28.87 26.46 -12.05
C GLU A 274 27.73 25.59 -12.60
N PHE A 275 27.90 25.00 -13.78
CA PHE A 275 26.90 24.11 -14.36
C PHE A 275 26.65 22.87 -13.49
N LEU A 276 27.72 22.22 -13.01
CA LEU A 276 27.58 21.05 -12.12
C LEU A 276 26.83 21.39 -10.82
N PHE A 277 27.06 22.57 -10.24
CA PHE A 277 26.30 23.02 -9.07
C PHE A 277 24.85 23.35 -9.40
N THR A 278 24.57 24.00 -10.52
CA THR A 278 23.18 24.27 -10.94
C THR A 278 22.40 22.97 -11.16
N GLU A 279 23.03 21.97 -11.77
CA GLU A 279 22.47 20.64 -11.95
C GLU A 279 22.15 19.97 -10.60
N PHE A 280 23.11 20.00 -9.67
CA PHE A 280 22.94 19.46 -8.31
C PHE A 280 21.77 20.11 -7.55
N PHE A 281 21.67 21.44 -7.58
CA PHE A 281 20.57 22.14 -6.89
C PHE A 281 19.22 21.88 -7.55
N LEU A 282 19.16 21.81 -8.89
CA LEU A 282 17.95 21.46 -9.62
C LEU A 282 17.50 20.03 -9.29
N MET A 283 18.46 19.09 -9.16
CA MET A 283 18.18 17.71 -8.80
C MET A 283 17.56 17.62 -7.41
N ILE A 284 18.09 18.36 -6.44
CA ILE A 284 17.48 18.47 -5.10
C ILE A 284 16.06 19.04 -5.18
N ALA A 285 15.85 20.11 -5.96
CA ALA A 285 14.53 20.74 -6.11
C ALA A 285 13.49 19.75 -6.66
N ILE A 286 13.84 18.99 -7.71
CA ILE A 286 12.97 17.96 -8.29
C ILE A 286 12.68 16.84 -7.29
N LEU A 287 13.70 16.36 -6.57
CA LEU A 287 13.51 15.32 -5.56
C LEU A 287 12.58 15.77 -4.43
N LEU A 288 12.72 17.02 -3.97
CA LEU A 288 11.84 17.62 -2.96
C LEU A 288 10.41 17.78 -3.47
N ALA A 289 10.23 18.22 -4.72
CA ALA A 289 8.90 18.32 -5.35
C ALA A 289 8.21 16.95 -5.45
N VAL A 290 8.92 15.92 -5.92
CA VAL A 290 8.42 14.54 -6.01
C VAL A 290 8.09 13.95 -4.64
N HIS A 291 8.87 14.33 -3.62
CA HIS A 291 8.61 13.96 -2.24
C HIS A 291 7.34 14.64 -1.68
N TYR A 292 7.18 15.93 -1.91
CA TYR A 292 6.01 16.70 -1.50
C TYR A 292 4.72 16.16 -2.13
N ILE A 293 4.74 15.93 -3.45
CA ILE A 293 3.60 15.34 -4.20
C ILE A 293 3.32 13.91 -3.70
N GLY A 294 4.37 13.13 -3.45
CA GLY A 294 4.25 11.75 -3.00
C GLY A 294 3.76 11.57 -1.57
N ARG A 295 3.83 12.62 -0.73
CA ARG A 295 3.64 12.54 0.74
C ARG A 295 4.38 11.36 1.35
N SER A 296 5.59 11.10 0.85
CA SER A 296 6.42 10.00 1.29
C SER A 296 7.06 10.34 2.64
N GLU A 297 7.26 9.35 3.51
CA GLU A 297 8.06 9.52 4.71
C GLU A 297 9.32 8.67 4.66
N PHE A 298 10.42 9.25 5.15
CA PHE A 298 11.69 8.59 5.34
C PHE A 298 12.03 8.52 6.82
N GLU A 299 12.66 7.42 7.23
CA GLU A 299 13.23 7.25 8.56
C GLU A 299 14.75 7.17 8.45
N SER A 300 15.45 7.99 9.24
CA SER A 300 16.89 7.92 9.34
C SER A 300 17.33 6.58 9.93
N ASN A 301 18.32 5.95 9.32
CA ASN A 301 18.86 4.68 9.80
C ASN A 301 20.40 4.70 9.81
N ARG A 302 21.01 3.61 10.30
CA ARG A 302 22.48 3.52 10.42
C ARG A 302 23.20 3.61 9.07
N PHE A 303 22.55 3.19 7.97
CA PHE A 303 23.12 3.28 6.63
C PHE A 303 23.11 4.72 6.10
N THR A 304 22.15 5.55 6.53
CA THR A 304 22.16 7.00 6.26
C THR A 304 23.44 7.65 6.81
N LEU A 305 23.84 7.31 8.03
CA LEU A 305 25.10 7.81 8.61
C LEU A 305 26.33 7.34 7.83
N LEU A 306 26.39 6.04 7.51
CA LEU A 306 27.50 5.46 6.74
C LEU A 306 27.65 6.12 5.36
N ALA A 307 26.54 6.36 4.66
CA ALA A 307 26.56 7.06 3.37
C ALA A 307 27.08 8.50 3.49
N ASN A 308 26.68 9.25 4.53
CA ASN A 308 27.20 10.60 4.76
C ASN A 308 28.70 10.59 5.06
N LEU A 309 29.17 9.69 5.93
CA LEU A 309 30.60 9.57 6.23
C LEU A 309 31.42 9.23 4.97
N TYR A 310 30.90 8.35 4.12
CA TYR A 310 31.54 8.02 2.86
C TYR A 310 31.56 9.20 1.88
N LEU A 311 30.46 9.95 1.76
CA LEU A 311 30.42 11.18 0.93
C LEU A 311 31.42 12.24 1.41
N VAL A 312 31.57 12.41 2.73
CA VAL A 312 32.57 13.34 3.30
C VAL A 312 33.99 12.87 2.97
N ALA A 313 34.27 11.56 3.07
CA ALA A 313 35.57 11.00 2.70
C ALA A 313 35.88 11.24 1.20
N ILE A 314 34.89 11.07 0.32
CA ILE A 314 35.02 11.39 -1.12
C ILE A 314 35.31 12.88 -1.31
N GLY A 315 34.53 13.75 -0.66
CA GLY A 315 34.71 15.20 -0.74
C GLY A 315 36.13 15.61 -0.34
N ILE A 316 36.64 15.08 0.78
CA ILE A 316 38.01 15.34 1.25
C ILE A 316 39.06 14.81 0.24
N TYR A 317 38.88 13.59 -0.26
CA TYR A 317 39.78 13.00 -1.26
C TYR A 317 39.90 13.88 -2.51
N LEU A 318 38.78 14.41 -3.01
CA LEU A 318 38.76 15.26 -4.19
C LEU A 318 39.39 16.64 -3.93
N VAL A 319 39.26 17.19 -2.72
CA VAL A 319 39.96 18.43 -2.35
C VAL A 319 41.47 18.23 -2.37
N ILE A 320 41.95 17.11 -1.82
CA ILE A 320 43.38 16.79 -1.75
C ILE A 320 43.97 16.57 -3.15
N TYR A 321 43.25 15.84 -4.02
CA TYR A 321 43.77 15.50 -5.35
C TYR A 321 43.57 16.61 -6.39
N GLY A 322 42.43 17.29 -6.37
CA GLY A 322 42.04 18.29 -7.37
C GLY A 322 42.50 19.71 -7.06
N ASN A 323 43.10 19.96 -5.89
CA ASN A 323 43.54 21.28 -5.43
C ASN A 323 42.44 22.36 -5.47
N ALA A 324 41.18 21.95 -5.31
CA ALA A 324 40.00 22.80 -5.36
C ALA A 324 39.09 22.50 -4.16
N LEU A 325 38.62 23.54 -3.46
CA LEU A 325 37.79 23.37 -2.25
C LEU A 325 36.33 23.04 -2.55
N PHE A 326 35.81 23.50 -3.68
CA PHE A 326 34.39 23.42 -4.03
C PHE A 326 33.77 22.00 -4.02
N PRO A 327 34.46 20.92 -4.45
CA PRO A 327 33.89 19.57 -4.45
C PRO A 327 33.45 19.06 -3.07
N ILE A 328 33.86 19.67 -1.96
CA ILE A 328 33.40 19.27 -0.62
C ILE A 328 31.96 19.71 -0.31
N ILE A 329 31.45 20.74 -1.01
CA ILE A 329 30.16 21.39 -0.70
C ILE A 329 28.99 20.40 -0.69
N PRO A 330 28.79 19.51 -1.68
CA PRO A 330 27.67 18.56 -1.67
C PRO A 330 27.70 17.59 -0.48
N SER A 331 28.90 17.18 -0.02
CA SER A 331 29.05 16.33 1.17
C SER A 331 28.69 17.06 2.47
N LEU A 332 29.07 18.34 2.60
CA LEU A 332 28.72 19.17 3.75
C LEU A 332 27.21 19.42 3.80
N ILE A 333 26.59 19.72 2.66
CA ILE A 333 25.14 19.90 2.57
C ILE A 333 24.42 18.62 3.01
N THR A 334 24.84 17.45 2.53
CA THR A 334 24.24 16.17 2.96
C THR A 334 24.36 15.94 4.46
N LEU A 335 25.52 16.25 5.04
CA LEU A 335 25.77 16.09 6.47
C LEU A 335 24.91 17.05 7.31
N LEU A 336 24.82 18.32 6.90
CA LEU A 336 23.97 19.31 7.57
C LEU A 336 22.49 18.90 7.54
N ILE A 337 22.00 18.42 6.38
CA ILE A 337 20.62 17.91 6.28
C ILE A 337 20.42 16.68 7.17
N TYR A 338 21.41 15.80 7.28
CA TYR A 338 21.35 14.67 8.20
C TYR A 338 21.31 15.11 9.68
N VAL A 339 22.00 16.18 10.06
CA VAL A 339 21.99 16.70 11.44
C VAL A 339 20.67 17.41 11.76
N PHE A 340 20.23 18.32 10.91
CA PHE A 340 19.11 19.23 11.20
C PHE A 340 17.75 18.74 10.69
N ILE A 341 17.69 18.08 9.51
CA ILE A 341 16.43 17.71 8.84
C ILE A 341 16.49 16.28 8.30
N ARG A 342 16.75 15.32 9.22
CA ARG A 342 16.98 13.89 8.95
C ARG A 342 16.07 13.26 7.90
N ARG A 343 14.79 13.63 7.89
CA ARG A 343 13.79 13.09 6.95
C ARG A 343 14.14 13.30 5.47
N PHE A 344 14.92 14.32 5.10
CA PHE A 344 15.28 14.55 3.70
C PHE A 344 16.65 13.97 3.31
N SER A 345 17.41 13.47 4.28
CA SER A 345 18.79 12.99 4.04
C SER A 345 18.92 11.99 2.88
N PRO A 346 18.02 11.01 2.69
CA PRO A 346 18.10 10.09 1.54
C PRO A 346 18.12 10.78 0.17
N LEU A 347 17.37 11.88 0.01
CA LEU A 347 17.28 12.61 -1.25
C LEU A 347 18.59 13.34 -1.57
N PHE A 348 19.18 13.97 -0.56
CA PHE A 348 20.45 14.67 -0.71
C PHE A 348 21.59 13.68 -0.94
N ILE A 349 21.59 12.52 -0.27
CA ILE A 349 22.59 11.46 -0.52
C ILE A 349 22.51 10.98 -1.97
N LEU A 350 21.30 10.76 -2.50
CA LEU A 350 21.09 10.38 -3.90
C LEU A 350 21.65 11.46 -4.85
N ALA A 351 21.29 12.72 -4.63
CA ALA A 351 21.77 13.84 -5.44
C ALA A 351 23.30 13.98 -5.41
N SER A 352 23.90 13.97 -4.21
CA SER A 352 25.35 14.09 -4.06
C SER A 352 26.10 12.89 -4.65
N SER A 353 25.52 11.68 -4.57
CA SER A 353 26.13 10.50 -5.19
C SER A 353 26.24 10.63 -6.72
N ILE A 354 25.19 11.17 -7.36
CA ILE A 354 25.17 11.41 -8.80
C ILE A 354 26.15 12.53 -9.16
N PHE A 355 26.17 13.64 -8.40
CA PHE A 355 27.11 14.75 -8.59
C PHE A 355 28.57 14.28 -8.54
N TYR A 356 28.95 13.47 -7.55
CA TYR A 356 30.33 13.00 -7.46
C TYR A 356 30.71 12.08 -8.61
N TYR A 357 29.76 11.31 -9.14
CA TYR A 357 29.99 10.56 -10.36
C TYR A 357 30.14 11.47 -11.58
N THR A 358 29.26 12.46 -11.79
CA THR A 358 29.35 13.36 -12.95
C THR A 358 30.58 14.26 -12.91
N TYR A 359 31.09 14.58 -11.71
CA TYR A 359 32.33 15.34 -11.54
C TYR A 359 33.59 14.51 -11.85
N THR A 360 33.61 13.23 -11.48
CA THR A 360 34.84 12.40 -11.56
C THR A 360 34.86 11.41 -12.72
N HIS A 361 33.68 10.99 -13.20
CA HIS A 361 33.46 9.85 -14.09
C HIS A 361 34.06 8.52 -13.58
N GLN A 362 34.33 8.41 -12.27
CA GLN A 362 34.96 7.23 -11.66
C GLN A 362 33.92 6.29 -11.04
N LEU A 363 33.72 5.14 -11.68
CA LEU A 363 32.79 4.10 -11.22
C LEU A 363 33.14 3.55 -9.82
N LEU A 364 34.43 3.38 -9.52
CA LEU A 364 34.90 2.78 -8.27
C LEU A 364 34.46 3.59 -7.03
N ILE A 365 34.38 4.91 -7.16
CA ILE A 365 33.92 5.80 -6.08
C ILE A 365 32.39 5.71 -5.92
N PHE A 366 31.66 5.47 -7.00
CA PHE A 366 30.20 5.47 -6.98
C PHE A 366 29.58 4.14 -6.52
N ILE A 367 30.20 3.00 -6.83
CA ILE A 367 29.65 1.66 -6.54
C ILE A 367 29.25 1.48 -5.06
N PRO A 368 30.06 1.86 -4.06
CA PRO A 368 29.67 1.72 -2.65
C PRO A 368 28.41 2.52 -2.28
N LEU A 369 28.22 3.70 -2.86
CA LEU A 369 27.00 4.51 -2.67
C LEU A 369 25.79 3.81 -3.30
N ALA A 370 25.91 3.32 -4.52
CA ALA A 370 24.83 2.59 -5.20
C ALA A 370 24.34 1.36 -4.40
N ILE A 371 25.27 0.62 -3.80
CA ILE A 371 24.99 -0.54 -2.93
C ILE A 371 24.27 -0.13 -1.64
N ILE A 372 24.66 1.00 -1.05
CA ILE A 372 24.11 1.47 0.23
C ILE A 372 22.74 2.18 0.06
N LEU A 373 22.48 2.81 -1.10
CA LEU A 373 21.27 3.59 -1.37
C LEU A 373 19.95 2.83 -1.10
N PRO A 374 19.76 1.55 -1.51
CA PRO A 374 18.63 0.72 -1.10
C PRO A 374 18.34 0.73 0.39
N TYR A 375 19.38 0.62 1.22
CA TYR A 375 19.24 0.65 2.66
C TYR A 375 18.97 2.05 3.20
N VAL A 376 19.56 3.10 2.61
CA VAL A 376 19.30 4.49 3.01
C VAL A 376 17.83 4.86 2.86
N PHE A 377 17.18 4.36 1.81
CA PHE A 377 15.75 4.58 1.54
C PHE A 377 14.83 3.58 2.27
N ALA A 378 15.38 2.57 2.94
CA ALA A 378 14.60 1.53 3.60
C ALA A 378 13.91 2.03 4.87
N LYS A 379 12.58 1.98 4.89
CA LYS A 379 11.74 2.11 6.09
C LYS A 379 11.38 0.72 6.56
N LYS A 380 11.90 0.31 7.72
CA LYS A 380 11.69 -1.05 8.26
C LYS A 380 10.20 -1.27 8.50
N GLY A 381 9.65 -2.35 7.94
CA GLY A 381 8.24 -2.68 8.12
C GLY A 381 7.29 -1.76 7.35
N ASP A 382 7.74 -1.16 6.25
CA ASP A 382 6.81 -0.55 5.28
C ASP A 382 6.09 -1.68 4.53
N TYR A 383 4.76 -1.71 4.68
CA TYR A 383 3.84 -2.70 4.10
C TYR A 383 2.79 -2.05 3.17
N SER A 384 3.10 -0.86 2.65
CA SER A 384 2.20 -0.13 1.74
C SER A 384 2.05 -0.79 0.36
N GLY A 385 0.90 -0.55 -0.28
CA GLY A 385 0.61 -0.99 -1.65
C GLY A 385 0.11 -2.45 -1.78
N SER A 386 0.10 -2.95 -3.01
CA SER A 386 -0.45 -4.28 -3.35
C SER A 386 0.52 -5.43 -3.04
N LEU A 387 0.03 -6.51 -2.45
CA LEU A 387 0.80 -7.74 -2.19
C LEU A 387 1.17 -8.52 -3.46
N THR A 388 0.56 -8.19 -4.60
CA THR A 388 0.80 -8.89 -5.88
C THR A 388 2.04 -8.41 -6.62
N LEU A 389 2.58 -7.24 -6.25
CA LEU A 389 3.76 -6.65 -6.88
C LEU A 389 5.03 -7.31 -6.32
N PHE A 390 5.98 -7.67 -7.18
CA PHE A 390 7.26 -8.22 -6.75
C PHE A 390 8.14 -7.20 -6.02
N LEU A 391 8.19 -5.96 -6.51
CA LEU A 391 8.98 -4.89 -5.90
C LEU A 391 8.35 -4.47 -4.57
N GLY A 392 9.17 -4.46 -3.52
CA GLY A 392 8.78 -3.96 -2.22
C GLY A 392 8.69 -2.42 -2.19
N PRO A 393 8.03 -1.84 -1.18
CA PRO A 393 7.84 -0.39 -1.05
C PRO A 393 9.13 0.43 -1.13
N THR A 394 10.24 -0.06 -0.55
CA THR A 394 11.52 0.64 -0.56
C THR A 394 12.07 0.79 -1.99
N ILE A 395 12.13 -0.30 -2.75
CA ILE A 395 12.62 -0.26 -4.13
C ILE A 395 11.67 0.55 -5.02
N LEU A 396 10.36 0.47 -4.78
CA LEU A 396 9.38 1.28 -5.51
C LEU A 396 9.59 2.79 -5.26
N LYS A 397 9.94 3.18 -4.02
CA LYS A 397 10.30 4.57 -3.69
C LYS A 397 11.57 4.99 -4.42
N ILE A 398 12.64 4.22 -4.32
CA ILE A 398 13.93 4.57 -4.97
C ILE A 398 13.75 4.69 -6.47
N THR A 399 13.10 3.72 -7.10
CA THR A 399 12.81 3.76 -8.54
C THR A 399 12.02 5.01 -8.90
N LYS A 400 11.00 5.40 -8.13
CA LYS A 400 10.27 6.67 -8.35
C LYS A 400 11.21 7.89 -8.35
N TYR A 401 12.09 8.00 -7.37
CA TYR A 401 13.02 9.14 -7.27
C TYR A 401 14.08 9.12 -8.37
N VAL A 402 14.71 7.98 -8.61
CA VAL A 402 15.69 7.81 -9.70
C VAL A 402 15.07 8.09 -11.06
N MET A 403 13.83 7.67 -11.29
CA MET A 403 13.11 7.96 -12.53
C MET A 403 12.81 9.44 -12.72
N SER A 404 12.55 10.19 -11.65
CA SER A 404 12.39 11.64 -11.76
C SER A 404 13.68 12.37 -12.17
N LEU A 405 14.84 11.71 -12.01
CA LEU A 405 16.13 12.25 -12.40
C LEU A 405 16.52 11.94 -13.84
N LEU A 406 15.78 11.10 -14.56
CA LEU A 406 16.07 10.85 -15.98
C LEU A 406 15.99 12.13 -16.83
N ILE A 407 15.24 13.15 -16.41
CA ILE A 407 15.19 14.44 -17.11
C ILE A 407 16.56 15.12 -17.20
N PHE A 408 17.47 14.84 -16.25
CA PHE A 408 18.84 15.37 -16.26
C PHE A 408 19.70 14.81 -17.38
N THR A 409 19.30 13.70 -18.00
CA THR A 409 20.01 13.18 -19.18
C THR A 409 19.94 14.13 -20.38
N LEU A 410 19.00 15.09 -20.39
CA LEU A 410 18.93 16.18 -21.35
C LEU A 410 19.91 17.32 -21.04
N ILE A 411 20.46 17.36 -19.83
CA ILE A 411 21.39 18.38 -19.35
C ILE A 411 22.81 17.80 -19.37
N ASP A 412 23.01 16.66 -18.70
CA ASP A 412 24.23 15.87 -18.70
C ASP A 412 23.91 14.39 -18.95
N ILE A 413 24.36 13.87 -20.09
CA ILE A 413 24.17 12.47 -20.46
C ILE A 413 24.89 11.50 -19.49
N ASN A 414 25.92 11.98 -18.78
CA ASN A 414 26.69 11.15 -17.85
C ASN A 414 25.88 10.71 -16.62
N VAL A 415 24.79 11.41 -16.28
CA VAL A 415 23.86 11.02 -15.20
C VAL A 415 23.18 9.66 -15.49
N LEU A 416 23.14 9.23 -16.75
CA LEU A 416 22.53 7.97 -17.14
C LEU A 416 23.25 6.76 -16.51
N THR A 417 24.57 6.82 -16.36
CA THR A 417 25.37 5.74 -15.75
C THR A 417 25.03 5.49 -14.28
N PRO A 418 25.06 6.48 -13.38
CA PRO A 418 24.74 6.27 -11.97
C PRO A 418 23.28 5.87 -11.79
N ILE A 419 22.35 6.43 -12.59
CA ILE A 419 20.95 6.00 -12.63
C ILE A 419 20.85 4.50 -12.97
N SER A 420 21.54 4.05 -14.01
CA SER A 420 21.54 2.64 -14.44
C SER A 420 22.03 1.71 -13.33
N ILE A 421 23.16 2.06 -12.71
CA ILE A 421 23.77 1.25 -11.64
C ILE A 421 22.86 1.17 -10.41
N ILE A 422 22.21 2.27 -10.02
CA ILE A 422 21.25 2.26 -8.90
C ILE A 422 20.07 1.34 -9.22
N LEU A 423 19.52 1.42 -10.43
CA LEU A 423 18.39 0.59 -10.84
C LEU A 423 18.75 -0.90 -10.91
N ILE A 424 19.92 -1.24 -11.45
CA ILE A 424 20.46 -2.62 -11.46
C ILE A 424 20.61 -3.12 -10.03
N THR A 425 21.23 -2.32 -9.15
CA THR A 425 21.44 -2.68 -7.74
C THR A 425 20.12 -2.89 -7.01
N ALA A 426 19.13 -2.02 -7.24
CA ALA A 426 17.79 -2.16 -6.71
C ALA A 426 17.09 -3.46 -7.17
N LEU A 427 17.28 -3.84 -8.44
CA LEU A 427 16.74 -5.09 -9.00
C LEU A 427 17.44 -6.31 -8.39
N ILE A 428 18.76 -6.27 -8.20
CA ILE A 428 19.53 -7.34 -7.52
C ILE A 428 19.02 -7.53 -6.09
N TYR A 429 18.84 -6.46 -5.32
CA TYR A 429 18.29 -6.58 -3.96
C TYR A 429 16.86 -7.11 -3.95
N SER A 430 16.00 -6.67 -4.88
CA SER A 430 14.63 -7.16 -4.93
C SER A 430 14.56 -8.64 -5.31
N THR A 431 15.36 -9.09 -6.28
CA THR A 431 15.41 -10.49 -6.72
C THR A 431 15.96 -11.41 -5.65
N THR A 432 17.06 -11.03 -4.99
CA THR A 432 17.63 -11.79 -3.87
C THR A 432 16.68 -11.88 -2.67
N SER A 433 16.00 -10.78 -2.32
CA SER A 433 14.97 -10.81 -1.27
C SER A 433 13.78 -11.68 -1.67
N PHE A 434 13.32 -11.61 -2.93
CA PHE A 434 12.20 -12.42 -3.40
C PHE A 434 12.48 -13.93 -3.38
N THR A 435 13.71 -14.34 -3.73
CA THR A 435 14.11 -15.75 -3.66
C THR A 435 14.17 -16.22 -2.20
N SER A 436 14.56 -15.37 -1.25
CA SER A 436 14.48 -15.66 0.19
C SER A 436 13.02 -15.85 0.64
N LEU A 437 12.11 -14.94 0.23
CA LEU A 437 10.68 -15.03 0.55
C LEU A 437 10.01 -16.28 -0.03
N SER A 438 10.56 -16.89 -1.07
CA SER A 438 10.04 -18.14 -1.65
C SER A 438 10.08 -19.35 -0.72
N ARG A 439 10.96 -19.31 0.29
CA ARG A 439 11.16 -20.40 1.26
C ARG A 439 10.13 -20.38 2.39
N ILE A 440 9.32 -19.33 2.48
CA ILE A 440 8.33 -19.16 3.55
C ILE A 440 7.11 -20.04 3.26
N ARG A 441 6.71 -20.82 4.26
CA ARG A 441 5.51 -21.67 4.19
C ARG A 441 4.44 -21.11 5.11
N VAL A 442 3.21 -21.06 4.60
CA VAL A 442 2.02 -20.65 5.36
C VAL A 442 0.94 -21.71 5.23
N GLU A 443 0.50 -22.22 6.37
CA GLU A 443 -0.53 -23.24 6.51
C GLU A 443 -1.68 -22.70 7.36
N ILE A 444 -2.90 -23.19 7.09
CA ILE A 444 -4.06 -22.87 7.93
C ILE A 444 -3.92 -23.73 9.19
N PHE A 445 -3.79 -23.09 10.34
CA PHE A 445 -3.69 -23.80 11.62
C PHE A 445 -5.08 -24.09 12.18
N GLU A 446 -5.93 -23.06 12.23
CA GLU A 446 -7.29 -23.18 12.72
C GLU A 446 -8.23 -22.26 11.93
N SER A 447 -9.39 -22.78 11.52
CA SER A 447 -10.43 -22.01 10.84
C SER A 447 -11.81 -22.41 11.39
N PRO A 448 -12.58 -21.48 11.96
CA PRO A 448 -13.87 -21.79 12.52
C PRO A 448 -14.92 -21.98 11.41
N ASN A 449 -15.54 -23.17 11.36
CA ASN A 449 -16.65 -23.45 10.43
C ASN A 449 -17.95 -22.76 10.83
N LYS A 450 -18.14 -22.48 12.13
CA LYS A 450 -19.31 -21.81 12.69
C LYS A 450 -18.86 -20.67 13.59
N VAL A 451 -19.42 -19.49 13.38
CA VAL A 451 -19.07 -18.27 14.14
C VAL A 451 -20.34 -17.70 14.79
N PRO A 452 -20.37 -17.46 16.11
CA PRO A 452 -21.53 -16.84 16.74
C PRO A 452 -21.71 -15.38 16.27
N LEU A 453 -22.96 -14.96 16.10
CA LEU A 453 -23.33 -13.61 15.67
C LEU A 453 -22.72 -12.54 16.60
N GLY A 454 -21.94 -11.64 16.03
CA GLY A 454 -21.22 -10.59 16.76
C GLY A 454 -20.19 -11.10 17.76
N GLY A 455 -19.73 -12.35 17.61
CA GLY A 455 -18.58 -12.89 18.34
C GLY A 455 -17.26 -12.51 17.67
N GLU A 456 -16.21 -12.43 18.47
CA GLU A 456 -14.84 -12.28 17.98
C GLU A 456 -14.33 -13.67 17.59
N SER A 457 -14.12 -13.89 16.30
CA SER A 457 -13.56 -15.13 15.79
C SER A 457 -12.48 -14.82 14.79
N VAL A 458 -11.40 -15.60 14.84
CA VAL A 458 -10.18 -15.36 14.06
C VAL A 458 -9.83 -16.61 13.28
N ILE A 459 -9.20 -16.42 12.12
CA ILE A 459 -8.51 -17.51 11.41
C ILE A 459 -7.05 -17.45 11.80
N GLN A 460 -6.50 -18.58 12.18
CA GLN A 460 -5.10 -18.71 12.57
C GLN A 460 -4.29 -19.36 11.45
N PHE A 461 -3.16 -18.78 11.12
CA PHE A 461 -2.20 -19.29 10.16
C PHE A 461 -0.89 -19.62 10.85
N GLY A 462 -0.38 -20.83 10.61
CA GLY A 462 0.97 -21.23 10.99
C GLY A 462 1.95 -20.75 9.93
N VAL A 463 2.89 -19.90 10.32
CA VAL A 463 3.93 -19.37 9.42
C VAL A 463 5.28 -19.92 9.84
N LYS A 464 6.00 -20.52 8.88
CA LYS A 464 7.40 -20.92 9.02
C LYS A 464 8.27 -20.04 8.11
N SER A 465 9.08 -19.19 8.72
CA SER A 465 9.96 -18.23 8.06
C SER A 465 11.42 -18.43 8.52
N PRO A 466 12.35 -18.79 7.60
CA PRO A 466 13.77 -18.98 7.94
C PRO A 466 14.50 -17.66 8.27
N SER A 467 13.90 -16.52 7.95
CA SER A 467 14.47 -15.18 8.15
C SER A 467 13.40 -14.23 8.72
N PRO A 468 13.81 -13.15 9.42
CA PRO A 468 12.87 -12.18 9.96
C PRO A 468 12.11 -11.49 8.82
N THR A 469 10.80 -11.71 8.77
CA THR A 469 9.93 -11.28 7.66
C THR A 469 8.63 -10.70 8.22
N TYR A 470 7.99 -9.79 7.50
CA TYR A 470 6.66 -9.31 7.80
C TYR A 470 5.61 -10.11 7.04
N VAL A 471 4.64 -10.67 7.74
CA VAL A 471 3.47 -11.32 7.16
C VAL A 471 2.32 -10.35 7.18
N VAL A 472 1.72 -10.11 6.02
CA VAL A 472 0.57 -9.23 5.84
C VAL A 472 -0.63 -10.10 5.49
N LEU A 473 -1.63 -10.09 6.36
CA LEU A 473 -2.93 -10.72 6.11
C LEU A 473 -3.88 -9.63 5.64
N GLU A 474 -4.41 -9.76 4.43
CA GLU A 474 -5.32 -8.81 3.81
C GLU A 474 -6.66 -9.50 3.49
N ARG A 475 -7.73 -8.98 4.07
CA ARG A 475 -9.10 -9.42 3.82
C ARG A 475 -9.66 -8.74 2.56
N GLY A 476 -10.62 -9.37 1.89
CA GLY A 476 -11.23 -8.87 0.64
C GLY A 476 -11.91 -7.50 0.74
N ASP A 477 -12.25 -7.04 1.95
CA ASP A 477 -12.80 -5.70 2.22
C ASP A 477 -11.73 -4.65 2.54
N GLY A 478 -10.44 -5.00 2.42
CA GLY A 478 -9.31 -4.11 2.66
C GLY A 478 -8.78 -4.10 4.09
N TYR A 479 -9.37 -4.85 5.03
CA TYR A 479 -8.83 -4.97 6.39
C TYR A 479 -7.47 -5.68 6.37
N ARG A 480 -6.44 -5.05 6.95
CA ARG A 480 -5.06 -5.54 6.96
C ARG A 480 -4.52 -5.70 8.37
N LYS A 481 -3.84 -6.82 8.63
CA LYS A 481 -3.12 -7.08 9.88
C LYS A 481 -1.71 -7.56 9.57
N VAL A 482 -0.72 -7.01 10.27
CA VAL A 482 0.70 -7.22 9.96
C VAL A 482 1.41 -7.80 11.18
N TYR A 483 2.22 -8.82 10.93
CA TYR A 483 2.97 -9.54 11.96
C TYR A 483 4.44 -9.59 11.59
N ARG A 484 5.32 -9.34 12.56
CA ARG A 484 6.74 -9.62 12.41
C ARG A 484 7.01 -11.06 12.86
N VAL A 485 7.47 -11.90 11.95
CA VAL A 485 7.68 -13.33 12.17
C VAL A 485 9.15 -13.68 12.05
N SER A 486 9.63 -14.47 13.01
CA SER A 486 10.94 -15.13 12.98
C SER A 486 10.75 -16.59 13.36
N ASN A 487 11.30 -17.51 12.55
CA ASN A 487 11.16 -18.96 12.73
C ASN A 487 9.71 -19.42 12.56
N SER A 488 9.06 -19.89 13.63
CA SER A 488 7.67 -20.36 13.58
C SER A 488 6.79 -19.50 14.46
N SER A 489 5.71 -18.97 13.91
CA SER A 489 4.72 -18.22 14.69
C SER A 489 3.30 -18.42 14.16
N ILE A 490 2.33 -18.21 15.03
CA ILE A 490 0.92 -18.17 14.67
C ILE A 490 0.52 -16.71 14.46
N VAL A 491 -0.09 -16.44 13.31
CA VAL A 491 -0.64 -15.12 12.96
C VAL A 491 -2.14 -15.26 12.74
N ASN A 492 -2.92 -14.22 13.03
CA ASN A 492 -4.37 -14.32 12.94
C ASN A 492 -5.03 -13.13 12.24
N ILE A 493 -6.23 -13.32 11.73
CA ILE A 493 -7.05 -12.24 11.16
C ILE A 493 -8.50 -12.42 11.55
N ASP A 494 -9.16 -11.31 11.86
CA ASP A 494 -10.52 -11.28 12.39
C ASP A 494 -11.54 -11.50 11.26
N ILE A 495 -12.57 -12.31 11.56
CA ILE A 495 -13.64 -12.67 10.62
C ILE A 495 -14.90 -11.85 10.94
N PRO A 496 -15.57 -11.23 9.94
CA PRO A 496 -16.79 -10.49 10.18
C PRO A 496 -17.96 -11.44 10.51
N ALA A 497 -18.67 -11.16 11.60
CA ALA A 497 -19.83 -11.93 12.06
C ALA A 497 -21.07 -11.04 12.24
N SER A 498 -21.33 -10.15 11.29
CA SER A 498 -22.40 -9.14 11.39
C SER A 498 -23.77 -9.65 10.98
N HIS A 499 -23.85 -10.65 10.09
CA HIS A 499 -25.10 -11.17 9.54
C HIS A 499 -25.16 -12.69 9.61
N ILE A 500 -26.32 -13.22 10.01
CA ILE A 500 -26.60 -14.66 10.10
C ILE A 500 -26.61 -15.29 8.70
N GLY A 501 -26.08 -16.50 8.58
CA GLY A 501 -26.09 -17.26 7.33
C GLY A 501 -24.69 -17.58 6.80
N PRO A 502 -24.60 -18.22 5.63
CA PRO A 502 -23.33 -18.58 5.01
C PRO A 502 -22.60 -17.32 4.55
N GLN A 503 -21.35 -17.18 4.94
CA GLN A 503 -20.47 -16.08 4.58
C GLN A 503 -19.26 -16.61 3.81
N VAL A 504 -18.77 -15.82 2.87
CA VAL A 504 -17.57 -16.12 2.08
C VAL A 504 -16.60 -14.97 2.23
N ILE A 505 -15.35 -15.30 2.54
CA ILE A 505 -14.29 -14.33 2.76
C ILE A 505 -13.05 -14.73 1.97
N THR A 506 -12.43 -13.76 1.30
CA THR A 506 -11.13 -13.93 0.65
C THR A 506 -10.05 -13.35 1.54
N ILE A 507 -8.98 -14.11 1.78
CA ILE A 507 -7.81 -13.69 2.54
C ILE A 507 -6.57 -13.89 1.68
N ASN A 508 -5.88 -12.78 1.44
CA ASN A 508 -4.58 -12.75 0.80
C ASN A 508 -3.50 -12.75 1.88
N VAL A 509 -2.60 -13.72 1.79
CA VAL A 509 -1.45 -13.84 2.67
C VAL A 509 -0.22 -13.40 1.88
N GLY A 510 0.28 -12.21 2.20
CA GLY A 510 1.50 -11.66 1.65
C GLY A 510 2.66 -11.74 2.65
N VAL A 511 3.87 -11.77 2.12
CA VAL A 511 5.11 -11.67 2.90
C VAL A 511 5.99 -10.56 2.33
N ILE A 512 6.67 -9.82 3.21
CA ILE A 512 7.52 -8.67 2.89
C ILE A 512 8.81 -8.82 3.67
N ASP A 513 9.97 -8.71 3.03
CA ASP A 513 11.24 -8.82 3.73
C ASP A 513 11.46 -7.69 4.75
N LYS A 514 12.43 -7.89 5.65
CA LYS A 514 12.76 -6.94 6.74
C LYS A 514 12.99 -5.49 6.29
N TRP A 515 13.59 -5.30 5.12
CA TRP A 515 13.96 -4.00 4.55
C TRP A 515 12.97 -3.53 3.48
N SER A 516 11.91 -4.31 3.25
CA SER A 516 10.85 -4.00 2.30
C SER A 516 11.37 -3.82 0.87
N PHE A 517 12.40 -4.58 0.49
CA PHE A 517 12.96 -4.60 -0.87
C PHE A 517 12.11 -5.40 -1.86
N SER A 518 11.44 -6.43 -1.38
CA SER A 518 10.58 -7.32 -2.12
C SER A 518 9.38 -7.73 -1.29
N ARG A 519 8.32 -8.12 -1.99
CA ARG A 519 7.14 -8.73 -1.39
C ARG A 519 6.62 -9.84 -2.30
N ARG A 520 5.85 -10.75 -1.70
CA ARG A 520 5.30 -11.91 -2.39
C ARG A 520 3.94 -12.25 -1.84
N LEU A 521 2.97 -12.43 -2.72
CA LEU A 521 1.73 -13.13 -2.38
C LEU A 521 2.03 -14.62 -2.26
N VAL A 522 1.90 -15.17 -1.05
CA VAL A 522 2.14 -16.60 -0.78
C VAL A 522 0.90 -17.41 -1.13
N LYS A 523 -0.26 -16.96 -0.65
CA LYS A 523 -1.52 -17.69 -0.83
C LYS A 523 -2.69 -16.72 -0.89
N SER A 524 -3.69 -17.05 -1.70
CA SER A 524 -5.01 -16.44 -1.66
C SER A 524 -6.00 -17.54 -1.33
N LEU A 525 -6.80 -17.33 -0.28
CA LEU A 525 -7.71 -18.33 0.27
C LEU A 525 -9.13 -17.78 0.23
N THR A 526 -10.06 -18.57 -0.28
CA THR A 526 -11.49 -18.29 -0.17
C THR A 526 -12.08 -19.26 0.84
N LEU A 527 -12.53 -18.74 1.98
CA LEU A 527 -13.06 -19.55 3.07
C LEU A 527 -14.57 -19.31 3.20
N ARG A 528 -15.29 -20.38 3.50
CA ARG A 528 -16.73 -20.33 3.78
C ARG A 528 -16.96 -20.67 5.23
N TYR A 529 -17.71 -19.84 5.93
CA TYR A 529 -18.08 -20.07 7.33
C TYR A 529 -19.55 -19.72 7.55
N LEU A 530 -20.18 -20.35 8.53
CA LEU A 530 -21.58 -20.14 8.85
C LEU A 530 -21.69 -19.25 10.10
N VAL A 531 -22.27 -18.06 9.94
CA VAL A 531 -22.61 -17.24 11.11
C VAL A 531 -23.91 -17.77 11.71
N ILE A 532 -23.82 -18.25 12.94
CA ILE A 532 -24.95 -18.82 13.69
C ILE A 532 -25.39 -17.87 14.81
N PRO A 533 -26.69 -17.83 15.13
CA PRO A 533 -27.18 -17.09 16.30
C PRO A 533 -26.65 -17.70 17.60
N ILE A 534 -26.32 -16.89 18.59
CA ILE A 534 -25.92 -17.30 19.94
C ILE A 534 -27.01 -18.19 20.56
N THR A 535 -28.29 -17.88 20.30
CA THR A 535 -29.45 -18.65 20.76
C THR A 535 -29.43 -20.11 20.28
N SER A 536 -28.80 -20.40 19.14
CA SER A 536 -28.76 -21.76 18.58
C SER A 536 -28.16 -22.81 19.54
N ARG A 537 -27.15 -22.42 20.33
CA ARG A 537 -26.52 -23.31 21.32
C ARG A 537 -27.48 -23.68 22.44
N ILE A 538 -28.29 -22.74 22.91
CA ILE A 538 -29.31 -23.03 23.93
C ILE A 538 -30.41 -23.92 23.37
N ILE A 539 -30.89 -23.66 22.14
CA ILE A 539 -31.90 -24.50 21.49
C ILE A 539 -31.40 -25.95 21.37
N GLU A 540 -30.12 -26.14 21.01
CA GLU A 540 -29.52 -27.47 20.95
C GLU A 540 -29.46 -28.16 22.33
N ILE A 541 -29.11 -27.42 23.39
CA ILE A 541 -29.14 -27.92 24.77
C ILE A 541 -30.56 -28.32 25.19
N LEU A 542 -31.55 -27.46 24.92
CA LEU A 542 -32.95 -27.73 25.23
C LEU A 542 -33.44 -29.00 24.53
N ARG A 543 -33.14 -29.14 23.23
CA ARG A 543 -33.49 -30.32 22.43
C ARG A 543 -32.81 -31.60 22.93
N ARG A 544 -31.49 -31.56 23.18
CA ARG A 544 -30.70 -32.77 23.46
C ARG A 544 -30.67 -33.18 24.93
N LYS A 545 -30.79 -32.24 25.87
CA LYS A 545 -30.59 -32.49 27.30
C LYS A 545 -31.85 -32.33 28.15
N VAL A 546 -32.77 -31.43 27.76
CA VAL A 546 -33.97 -31.11 28.55
C VAL A 546 -35.18 -31.87 27.99
N PHE A 547 -35.60 -31.55 26.76
CA PHE A 547 -36.81 -32.11 26.15
C PHE A 547 -36.60 -33.45 25.44
N SER A 548 -35.40 -34.04 25.53
CA SER A 548 -35.14 -35.43 25.17
C SER A 548 -35.56 -36.42 26.27
N ARG A 549 -35.78 -35.94 27.50
CA ARG A 549 -36.18 -36.80 28.63
C ARG A 549 -37.70 -36.95 28.66
N GLU A 550 -38.19 -38.19 28.59
CA GLU A 550 -39.63 -38.48 28.65
C GLU A 550 -40.30 -37.93 29.91
N GLU A 551 -39.62 -38.00 31.05
CA GLU A 551 -40.11 -37.48 32.34
C GLU A 551 -40.46 -35.99 32.26
N ILE A 552 -39.65 -35.20 31.56
CA ILE A 552 -39.87 -33.76 31.39
C ILE A 552 -41.01 -33.51 30.41
N LEU A 553 -41.13 -34.31 29.35
CA LEU A 553 -42.23 -34.21 28.39
C LEU A 553 -43.59 -34.52 29.04
N ARG A 554 -43.63 -35.43 30.03
CA ARG A 554 -44.85 -35.74 30.80
C ARG A 554 -45.32 -34.59 31.70
N LEU A 555 -44.44 -33.67 32.08
CA LEU A 555 -44.80 -32.50 32.90
C LEU A 555 -45.51 -31.41 32.10
N ILE A 556 -45.42 -31.46 30.77
CA ILE A 556 -45.91 -30.44 29.85
C ILE A 556 -47.44 -30.41 29.86
N SER A 557 -48.00 -29.25 30.19
CA SER A 557 -49.42 -28.94 30.19
C SER A 557 -49.75 -27.72 29.34
N GLU A 558 -51.05 -27.50 29.09
CA GLU A 558 -51.54 -26.30 28.42
C GLU A 558 -51.25 -25.03 29.23
N VAL A 559 -51.05 -23.92 28.53
CA VAL A 559 -50.75 -22.60 29.10
C VAL A 559 -51.96 -21.68 28.96
N GLU A 560 -52.27 -20.88 29.97
CA GLU A 560 -53.32 -19.85 29.92
C GLU A 560 -52.78 -18.61 29.19
N ILE A 561 -53.60 -18.02 28.30
CA ILE A 561 -53.20 -16.86 27.49
C ILE A 561 -54.26 -15.77 27.61
N SER A 562 -53.82 -14.56 27.90
CA SER A 562 -54.64 -13.34 27.89
C SER A 562 -54.02 -12.27 27.00
N LEU A 563 -54.87 -11.45 26.38
CA LEU A 563 -54.49 -10.44 25.38
C LEU A 563 -55.12 -9.09 25.76
N ILE A 564 -54.34 -8.01 25.71
CA ILE A 564 -54.81 -6.62 25.86
C ILE A 564 -54.24 -5.78 24.70
N GLU A 565 -55.10 -5.04 23.99
CA GLU A 565 -54.70 -4.14 22.89
C GLU A 565 -54.43 -2.72 23.43
N PHE A 566 -53.43 -2.02 22.87
CA PHE A 566 -53.16 -0.63 23.26
C PHE A 566 -54.26 0.29 22.71
N GLY A 567 -54.97 0.99 23.60
CA GLY A 567 -55.96 2.01 23.23
C GLY A 567 -57.44 1.61 23.29
N GLU A 568 -57.77 0.32 23.49
CA GLU A 568 -59.16 -0.11 23.76
C GLU A 568 -59.34 -0.54 25.22
N GLU A 569 -60.32 0.04 25.92
CA GLU A 569 -60.79 -0.43 27.24
C GLU A 569 -61.70 -1.67 27.11
N LYS A 570 -61.19 -2.77 26.55
CA LYS A 570 -61.93 -4.05 26.54
C LYS A 570 -61.33 -5.08 27.49
N ILE A 571 -62.22 -5.71 28.25
CA ILE A 571 -62.03 -6.78 29.24
C ILE A 571 -61.27 -7.97 28.62
N PRO A 572 -60.42 -8.69 29.39
CA PRO A 572 -59.71 -9.88 28.91
C PRO A 572 -60.67 -10.90 28.27
N ILE A 573 -60.36 -11.32 27.05
CA ILE A 573 -61.10 -12.36 26.34
C ILE A 573 -60.75 -13.70 26.98
N ALA A 574 -61.64 -14.24 27.81
CA ALA A 574 -61.46 -15.51 28.52
C ALA A 574 -61.68 -16.76 27.62
N GLY A 575 -61.94 -16.58 26.33
CA GLY A 575 -62.25 -17.65 25.37
C GLY A 575 -61.03 -18.13 24.57
N ARG A 576 -60.63 -19.40 24.75
CA ARG A 576 -59.47 -20.04 24.09
C ARG A 576 -59.49 -20.01 22.56
N VAL A 577 -60.66 -19.96 21.93
CA VAL A 577 -60.81 -19.96 20.44
C VAL A 577 -60.76 -18.53 19.88
N ASP A 578 -61.28 -17.55 20.62
CA ASP A 578 -61.34 -16.16 20.16
C ASP A 578 -59.99 -15.43 20.26
N VAL A 579 -59.18 -15.69 21.29
CA VAL A 579 -57.84 -15.08 21.41
C VAL A 579 -56.95 -15.42 20.21
N ARG A 580 -57.04 -16.67 19.71
CA ARG A 580 -56.28 -17.15 18.55
C ARG A 580 -56.66 -16.45 17.24
N ARG A 581 -57.97 -16.38 16.95
CA ARG A 581 -58.49 -15.68 15.78
C ARG A 581 -58.11 -14.19 15.84
N LYS A 582 -58.26 -13.57 17.01
CA LYS A 582 -57.98 -12.15 17.20
C LYS A 582 -56.50 -11.81 17.08
N VAL A 583 -55.59 -12.65 17.58
CA VAL A 583 -54.14 -12.47 17.34
C VAL A 583 -53.81 -12.58 15.85
N ARG A 584 -54.42 -13.53 15.11
CA ARG A 584 -54.22 -13.66 13.66
C ARG A 584 -54.75 -12.43 12.90
N GLU A 585 -55.92 -11.92 13.28
CA GLU A 585 -56.49 -10.67 12.73
C GLU A 585 -55.60 -9.46 13.01
N LEU A 586 -55.08 -9.33 14.24
CA LEU A 586 -54.16 -8.24 14.61
C LEU A 586 -52.84 -8.31 13.83
N ILE A 587 -52.30 -9.51 13.61
CA ILE A 587 -51.10 -9.71 12.78
C ILE A 587 -51.38 -9.33 11.32
N GLN A 588 -52.56 -9.66 10.78
CA GLN A 588 -52.95 -9.31 9.40
C GLN A 588 -53.19 -7.80 9.22
N ARG A 589 -53.82 -7.14 10.20
CA ARG A 589 -54.06 -5.69 10.19
C ARG A 589 -52.78 -4.85 10.28
N ALA A 590 -51.74 -5.38 10.91
CA ALA A 590 -50.47 -4.68 11.11
C ALA A 590 -49.64 -4.47 9.82
N GLY A 591 -50.10 -4.95 8.65
CA GLY A 591 -49.49 -4.62 7.36
C GLY A 591 -48.08 -5.19 7.18
N GLY A 592 -48.00 -6.52 7.04
CA GLY A 592 -46.75 -7.24 6.81
C GLY A 592 -46.23 -7.97 8.06
N LEU A 593 -45.66 -9.16 7.86
CA LEU A 593 -45.03 -9.94 8.93
C LEU A 593 -43.74 -9.26 9.38
N HIS A 594 -43.87 -8.23 10.23
CA HIS A 594 -42.77 -7.79 11.06
C HIS A 594 -42.24 -9.00 11.84
N THR A 595 -40.93 -9.09 11.90
CA THR A 595 -40.18 -10.31 12.21
C THR A 595 -40.47 -10.92 13.58
N PHE A 596 -40.85 -10.10 14.57
CA PHE A 596 -41.29 -10.52 15.89
C PHE A 596 -42.76 -11.01 15.91
N LEU A 597 -43.64 -10.49 15.03
CA LEU A 597 -45.00 -11.02 14.86
C LEU A 597 -44.97 -12.44 14.28
N GLY A 598 -44.00 -12.72 13.41
CA GLY A 598 -43.75 -14.08 12.92
C GLY A 598 -43.34 -15.06 14.03
N PHE A 599 -42.57 -14.59 15.03
CA PHE A 599 -42.26 -15.39 16.21
C PHE A 599 -43.52 -15.68 17.05
N ILE A 600 -44.36 -14.68 17.30
CA ILE A 600 -45.63 -14.85 18.02
C ILE A 600 -46.55 -15.82 17.28
N TYR A 601 -46.65 -15.70 15.95
CA TYR A 601 -47.41 -16.64 15.14
C TYR A 601 -46.94 -18.10 15.33
N ARG A 602 -45.62 -18.33 15.27
CA ARG A 602 -45.04 -19.67 15.50
C ARG A 602 -45.22 -20.16 16.94
N PHE A 603 -45.23 -19.26 17.91
CA PHE A 603 -45.54 -19.59 19.30
C PHE A 603 -46.99 -20.08 19.44
N MET A 604 -47.94 -19.41 18.78
CA MET A 604 -49.33 -19.86 18.72
C MET A 604 -49.46 -21.20 17.97
N GLU A 605 -48.72 -21.39 16.88
CA GLU A 605 -48.67 -22.67 16.14
C GLU A 605 -48.11 -23.81 17.02
N ALA A 606 -47.05 -23.54 17.80
CA ALA A 606 -46.48 -24.53 18.73
C ALA A 606 -47.53 -24.99 19.76
N LEU A 607 -48.30 -24.07 20.31
CA LEU A 607 -49.43 -24.38 21.19
C LEU A 607 -50.51 -25.22 20.49
N GLU A 608 -50.84 -24.91 19.23
CA GLU A 608 -51.80 -25.70 18.44
C GLU A 608 -51.32 -27.14 18.19
N THR A 609 -50.02 -27.31 17.93
CA THR A 609 -49.44 -28.65 17.76
C THR A 609 -49.44 -29.46 19.06
N GLN A 610 -49.33 -28.83 20.23
CA GLN A 610 -49.50 -29.51 21.52
C GLN A 610 -50.93 -30.03 21.69
N VAL A 611 -51.92 -29.16 21.43
CA VAL A 611 -53.36 -29.47 21.57
C VAL A 611 -53.78 -30.58 20.60
N SER A 612 -53.34 -30.52 19.34
CA SER A 612 -53.71 -31.50 18.31
C SER A 612 -53.06 -32.87 18.49
N LYS A 613 -51.84 -32.94 19.06
CA LYS A 613 -51.12 -34.22 19.30
C LYS A 613 -51.50 -34.90 20.62
N GLY A 614 -52.41 -34.32 21.42
CA GLY A 614 -52.85 -34.91 22.69
C GLY A 614 -51.79 -34.93 23.81
N LEU A 615 -50.64 -34.28 23.61
CA LEU A 615 -49.65 -34.04 24.66
C LEU A 615 -50.27 -33.07 25.67
N GLY A 616 -50.72 -33.60 26.81
CA GLY A 616 -51.45 -32.85 27.84
C GLY A 616 -52.85 -33.40 28.16
N ARG A 617 -53.36 -34.39 27.42
CA ARG A 617 -54.46 -35.23 27.93
C ARG A 617 -53.88 -36.27 28.87
N GLY A 618 -53.85 -35.95 30.16
CA GLY A 618 -53.86 -37.00 31.18
C GLY A 618 -54.99 -37.97 30.83
N ARG A 619 -54.67 -39.25 30.68
CA ARG A 619 -55.69 -40.30 30.74
C ARG A 619 -56.28 -40.21 32.14
N GLU A 620 -57.44 -39.60 32.25
CA GLU A 620 -58.60 -40.08 33.01
C GLU A 620 -59.68 -39.00 33.00
N GLY A 621 -60.80 -39.34 32.38
CA GLY A 621 -62.03 -38.61 32.63
C GLY A 621 -62.46 -38.81 34.08
N VAL A 622 -62.97 -37.75 34.69
CA VAL A 622 -64.15 -37.72 35.57
C VAL A 622 -64.33 -36.26 35.95
N TYR A 623 -65.42 -35.68 35.47
CA TYR A 623 -65.99 -34.48 36.08
C TYR A 623 -66.29 -34.81 37.55
N ARG A 624 -65.53 -34.24 38.48
CA ARG A 624 -65.99 -34.08 39.86
C ARG A 624 -65.92 -32.61 40.24
N ARG A 625 -67.11 -32.02 40.40
CA ARG A 625 -67.33 -30.87 41.29
C ARG A 625 -66.69 -31.20 42.63
N SER A 626 -65.54 -30.64 42.96
CA SER A 626 -64.94 -30.74 44.29
C SER A 626 -65.52 -29.63 45.18
N LYS A 627 -66.55 -30.00 45.93
CA LYS A 627 -66.81 -29.45 47.27
C LYS A 627 -66.97 -30.62 48.22
N THR A 628 -65.93 -30.90 49.01
CA THR A 628 -65.99 -31.60 50.31
C THR A 628 -64.61 -31.46 50.95
N GLY A 629 -64.53 -30.79 52.10
CA GLY A 629 -63.32 -30.65 52.89
C GLY A 629 -63.00 -31.89 53.73
N GLU A 630 -61.76 -31.99 54.20
CA GLU A 630 -61.30 -33.07 55.09
C GLU A 630 -61.93 -32.93 56.50
N TYR A 631 -62.23 -34.06 57.15
CA TYR A 631 -62.76 -34.12 58.51
C TYR A 631 -61.66 -33.81 59.52
N ILE A 632 -61.84 -32.76 60.34
CA ILE A 632 -60.82 -32.27 61.27
C ILE A 632 -61.14 -32.67 62.73
N GLY A 633 -62.42 -32.83 63.09
CA GLY A 633 -62.79 -33.14 64.47
C GLY A 633 -64.29 -33.10 64.75
N SER A 634 -64.65 -32.97 66.02
CA SER A 634 -66.04 -32.84 66.46
C SER A 634 -66.17 -31.86 67.63
N ARG A 635 -67.16 -30.98 67.60
CA ARG A 635 -67.48 -30.01 68.66
C ARG A 635 -68.95 -30.08 69.07
N ASP A 636 -69.35 -29.37 70.13
CA ASP A 636 -70.76 -29.25 70.51
C ASP A 636 -71.57 -28.43 69.49
N TYR A 637 -72.85 -28.77 69.36
CA TYR A 637 -73.82 -28.12 68.49
C TYR A 637 -74.07 -26.68 68.91
N VAL A 638 -74.07 -25.76 67.94
CA VAL A 638 -74.47 -24.36 68.12
C VAL A 638 -75.67 -24.08 67.22
N ALA A 639 -76.62 -23.28 67.71
CA ALA A 639 -77.81 -22.89 66.94
C ALA A 639 -77.41 -22.29 65.58
N GLY A 640 -77.84 -22.93 64.49
CA GLY A 640 -77.45 -22.60 63.12
C GLY A 640 -76.65 -23.70 62.41
N ASP A 641 -76.14 -24.70 63.15
CA ASP A 641 -75.47 -25.86 62.56
C ASP A 641 -76.44 -26.76 61.79
N ARG A 642 -75.95 -27.36 60.69
CA ARG A 642 -76.77 -28.20 59.80
C ARG A 642 -77.00 -29.57 60.43
N LEU A 643 -78.26 -30.00 60.43
CA LEU A 643 -78.69 -31.30 61.01
C LEU A 643 -77.92 -32.50 60.43
N LYS A 644 -77.50 -32.45 59.16
CA LYS A 644 -76.73 -33.52 58.50
C LYS A 644 -75.30 -33.68 59.01
N ASP A 645 -74.75 -32.64 59.64
CA ASP A 645 -73.38 -32.62 60.13
C ASP A 645 -73.30 -33.10 61.60
N ILE A 646 -74.44 -33.44 62.23
CA ILE A 646 -74.52 -34.01 63.57
C ILE A 646 -73.97 -35.45 63.58
N HIS A 647 -73.04 -35.70 64.51
CA HIS A 647 -72.49 -37.03 64.77
C HIS A 647 -73.39 -37.80 65.74
N TRP A 648 -74.49 -38.38 65.23
CA TRP A 648 -75.52 -39.05 66.04
C TRP A 648 -74.98 -40.06 67.05
N LYS A 649 -74.08 -40.96 66.65
CA LYS A 649 -73.49 -41.97 67.55
C LYS A 649 -72.70 -41.36 68.73
N LYS A 650 -72.02 -40.23 68.50
CA LYS A 650 -71.19 -39.56 69.53
C LYS A 650 -72.05 -38.66 70.42
N SER A 651 -73.13 -38.12 69.85
CA SER A 651 -74.12 -37.33 70.58
C SER A 651 -74.91 -38.18 71.58
N ILE A 652 -75.29 -39.40 71.17
CA ILE A 652 -75.95 -40.38 72.05
C ILE A 652 -75.01 -40.85 73.17
N SER A 653 -73.73 -41.07 72.86
CA SER A 653 -72.73 -41.49 73.85
C SER A 653 -72.39 -40.43 74.90
N LYS A 654 -72.55 -39.14 74.58
CA LYS A 654 -72.17 -38.02 75.46
C LYS A 654 -73.36 -37.26 76.05
N SER A 655 -74.58 -37.64 75.68
CA SER A 655 -75.82 -36.95 76.08
C SER A 655 -75.83 -35.46 75.74
N SER A 656 -75.05 -35.03 74.74
CA SER A 656 -75.01 -33.67 74.19
C SER A 656 -74.95 -33.73 72.67
N LEU A 657 -75.55 -32.76 71.96
CA LEU A 657 -75.50 -32.76 70.49
C LEU A 657 -74.09 -32.39 70.01
N ILE A 658 -73.44 -33.30 69.28
CA ILE A 658 -72.06 -33.19 68.78
C ILE A 658 -72.11 -33.09 67.24
N VAL A 659 -71.42 -32.11 66.66
CA VAL A 659 -71.33 -31.84 65.20
C VAL A 659 -69.93 -32.15 64.68
N LYS A 660 -69.84 -32.73 63.47
CA LYS A 660 -68.59 -33.00 62.74
C LYS A 660 -68.04 -31.71 62.14
N GLU A 661 -66.77 -31.41 62.38
CA GLU A 661 -66.08 -30.29 61.76
C GLU A 661 -65.33 -30.72 60.50
N PHE A 662 -65.56 -29.98 59.41
CA PHE A 662 -64.87 -30.14 58.14
C PHE A 662 -64.07 -28.88 57.83
N GLY A 663 -62.80 -29.03 57.46
CA GLY A 663 -61.94 -27.92 57.07
C GLY A 663 -62.39 -27.29 55.76
N VAL A 664 -62.70 -25.99 55.78
CA VAL A 664 -62.83 -25.20 54.57
C VAL A 664 -61.41 -24.78 54.16
N SER A 665 -60.92 -25.24 53.01
CA SER A 665 -59.68 -24.74 52.43
C SER A 665 -59.91 -23.33 51.86
N GLY A 666 -59.95 -22.37 52.77
CA GLY A 666 -60.19 -20.97 52.48
C GLY A 666 -59.84 -20.12 53.70
N ILE A 667 -58.60 -19.66 53.72
CA ILE A 667 -58.05 -18.55 54.54
C ILE A 667 -57.67 -18.95 55.97
N TRP A 668 -56.36 -18.98 56.20
CA TRP A 668 -55.54 -18.65 57.40
C TRP A 668 -54.29 -19.53 57.41
N GLU A 669 -53.35 -19.26 56.50
CA GLU A 669 -51.97 -19.76 56.64
C GLU A 669 -51.13 -18.66 57.31
N PHE A 670 -50.80 -18.83 58.60
CA PHE A 670 -49.66 -18.13 59.19
C PHE A 670 -48.35 -18.87 58.84
N PRO A 671 -47.22 -18.13 58.74
CA PRO A 671 -46.16 -18.44 57.79
C PRO A 671 -45.06 -19.28 58.43
N SER A 672 -44.65 -20.37 57.77
CA SER A 672 -43.27 -20.85 57.88
C SER A 672 -42.86 -21.72 56.69
N LYS A 673 -41.67 -21.43 56.16
CA LYS A 673 -40.89 -22.08 55.08
C LYS A 673 -41.17 -21.62 53.64
N LEU A 674 -40.43 -20.55 53.26
CA LEU A 674 -40.12 -20.07 51.90
C LEU A 674 -41.21 -20.25 50.83
N ARG A 675 -42.12 -19.27 50.72
CA ARG A 675 -42.91 -19.07 49.49
C ARG A 675 -41.94 -18.93 48.31
N THR A 676 -41.96 -19.91 47.41
CA THR A 676 -41.34 -19.74 46.10
C THR A 676 -42.25 -18.80 45.32
N LEU A 677 -41.94 -17.50 45.35
CA LEU A 677 -42.73 -16.48 44.65
C LEU A 677 -42.73 -16.77 43.15
N GLU A 678 -43.91 -16.80 42.54
CA GLU A 678 -44.09 -17.00 41.10
C GLU A 678 -43.43 -15.86 40.31
N PRO A 679 -42.40 -16.12 39.48
CA PRO A 679 -41.70 -15.06 38.77
C PRO A 679 -42.48 -14.55 37.56
N ILE A 680 -42.38 -13.24 37.33
CA ILE A 680 -42.94 -12.54 36.17
C ILE A 680 -41.77 -12.19 35.23
N VAL A 681 -41.86 -12.59 33.97
CA VAL A 681 -40.87 -12.22 32.94
C VAL A 681 -41.57 -11.36 31.90
N ILE A 682 -41.14 -10.11 31.77
CA ILE A 682 -41.65 -9.17 30.76
C ILE A 682 -40.59 -9.07 29.67
N ILE A 683 -40.95 -9.30 28.42
CA ILE A 683 -40.04 -9.16 27.28
C ILE A 683 -40.60 -8.22 26.21
N ASP A 684 -39.78 -7.25 25.82
CA ASP A 684 -39.91 -6.51 24.56
C ASP A 684 -38.94 -7.11 23.54
N LEU A 685 -39.46 -7.56 22.41
CA LEU A 685 -38.66 -8.11 21.30
C LEU A 685 -38.22 -7.03 20.31
N PHE A 686 -38.54 -5.76 20.55
CA PHE A 686 -37.96 -4.66 19.78
C PHE A 686 -36.43 -4.67 19.94
N ALA A 687 -35.72 -4.62 18.83
CA ALA A 687 -34.26 -4.64 18.79
C ALA A 687 -33.75 -3.83 17.60
N THR A 688 -32.59 -3.21 17.79
CA THR A 688 -32.04 -2.25 16.82
C THR A 688 -31.11 -2.89 15.79
N ASN A 689 -30.60 -4.09 16.08
CA ASN A 689 -29.78 -4.89 15.18
C ASN A 689 -29.91 -6.40 15.49
N PRO A 690 -29.61 -7.31 14.53
CA PRO A 690 -29.78 -8.75 14.72
C PRO A 690 -29.05 -9.32 15.94
N ARG A 691 -27.90 -8.74 16.30
CA ARG A 691 -27.11 -9.13 17.48
C ARG A 691 -27.84 -8.83 18.79
N GLU A 692 -28.52 -7.70 18.88
CA GLU A 692 -29.32 -7.32 20.05
C GLU A 692 -30.54 -8.24 20.19
N LEU A 693 -31.26 -8.51 19.11
CA LEU A 693 -32.42 -9.42 19.13
C LEU A 693 -32.03 -10.83 19.58
N ASP A 694 -30.95 -11.38 19.01
CA ASP A 694 -30.44 -12.69 19.40
C ASP A 694 -30.02 -12.71 20.89
N LYS A 695 -29.45 -11.62 21.42
CA LYS A 695 -29.17 -11.48 22.86
C LYS A 695 -30.43 -11.44 23.72
N LEU A 696 -31.50 -10.74 23.29
CA LEU A 696 -32.76 -10.68 24.04
C LEU A 696 -33.42 -12.06 24.13
N VAL A 697 -33.48 -12.78 23.00
CA VAL A 697 -34.03 -14.14 22.95
C VAL A 697 -33.15 -15.12 23.75
N PHE A 698 -31.82 -15.03 23.63
CA PHE A 698 -30.89 -15.81 24.44
C PHE A 698 -31.11 -15.58 25.94
N LYS A 699 -31.27 -14.32 26.38
CA LYS A 699 -31.57 -13.98 27.79
C LYS A 699 -32.90 -14.59 28.25
N LEU A 700 -33.95 -14.49 27.43
CA LEU A 700 -35.26 -15.09 27.74
C LEU A 700 -35.15 -16.59 27.99
N LEU A 701 -34.54 -17.32 27.03
CA LEU A 701 -34.38 -18.77 27.16
C LEU A 701 -33.48 -19.14 28.35
N SER A 702 -32.43 -18.35 28.62
CA SER A 702 -31.53 -18.57 29.76
C SER A 702 -32.25 -18.42 31.10
N ILE A 703 -33.09 -17.39 31.25
CA ILE A 703 -33.89 -17.17 32.46
C ILE A 703 -34.87 -18.32 32.66
N TYR A 704 -35.63 -18.71 31.63
CA TYR A 704 -36.56 -19.83 31.76
C TYR A 704 -35.86 -21.17 31.98
N LEU A 705 -34.71 -21.41 31.34
CA LEU A 705 -33.88 -22.59 31.61
C LEU A 705 -33.40 -22.61 33.07
N SER A 706 -32.97 -21.46 33.61
CA SER A 706 -32.56 -21.33 35.02
C SER A 706 -33.72 -21.62 35.98
N ILE A 707 -34.92 -21.08 35.72
CA ILE A 707 -36.12 -21.35 36.52
C ILE A 707 -36.47 -22.84 36.47
N VAL A 708 -36.49 -23.44 35.27
CA VAL A 708 -36.82 -24.86 35.07
C VAL A 708 -35.78 -25.79 35.72
N ARG A 709 -34.49 -25.45 35.66
CA ARG A 709 -33.42 -26.19 36.34
C ARG A 709 -33.60 -26.20 37.86
N ARG A 710 -34.06 -25.09 38.46
CA ARG A 710 -34.33 -25.01 39.90
C ARG A 710 -35.57 -25.81 40.27
N ARG A 711 -36.70 -25.54 39.62
CA ARG A 711 -37.98 -26.25 39.83
C ARG A 711 -38.86 -26.15 38.57
N PRO A 712 -39.07 -27.24 37.82
CA PRO A 712 -39.79 -27.22 36.54
C PRO A 712 -41.28 -26.85 36.67
N ILE A 713 -41.89 -27.16 37.83
CA ILE A 713 -43.33 -26.99 38.09
C ILE A 713 -43.67 -25.57 38.62
N ILE A 714 -42.68 -24.71 38.90
CA ILE A 714 -42.95 -23.32 39.32
C ILE A 714 -43.84 -22.63 38.29
N LYS A 715 -44.96 -22.07 38.73
CA LYS A 715 -45.81 -21.22 37.89
C LYS A 715 -45.13 -19.89 37.64
N SER A 716 -45.17 -19.43 36.39
CA SER A 716 -44.64 -18.13 36.00
C SER A 716 -45.57 -17.45 34.99
N VAL A 717 -45.39 -16.14 34.85
CA VAL A 717 -46.14 -15.30 33.92
C VAL A 717 -45.16 -14.65 32.95
N LEU A 718 -45.25 -15.02 31.67
CA LEU A 718 -44.52 -14.37 30.59
C LEU A 718 -45.40 -13.29 29.96
N ILE A 719 -44.95 -12.04 29.94
CA ILE A 719 -45.60 -10.94 29.21
C ILE A 719 -44.74 -10.61 27.99
N ILE A 720 -45.28 -10.82 26.79
CA ILE A 720 -44.66 -10.42 25.54
C ILE A 720 -45.27 -9.09 25.10
N VAL A 721 -44.41 -8.08 24.92
CA VAL A 721 -44.78 -6.74 24.48
C VAL A 721 -44.66 -6.66 22.96
N THR A 722 -45.68 -6.11 22.30
CA THR A 722 -45.67 -5.77 20.88
C THR A 722 -46.07 -4.30 20.69
N PRO A 723 -45.93 -3.70 19.49
CA PRO A 723 -46.37 -2.33 19.25
C PRO A 723 -47.87 -2.09 19.49
N ASN A 724 -48.72 -3.09 19.18
CA ASN A 724 -50.18 -2.92 19.15
C ASN A 724 -50.90 -3.63 20.30
N PHE A 725 -50.29 -4.65 20.91
CA PHE A 725 -50.91 -5.41 22.00
C PHE A 725 -49.89 -6.03 22.98
N LEU A 726 -50.38 -6.43 24.15
CA LEU A 726 -49.66 -7.21 25.16
C LEU A 726 -50.24 -8.62 25.24
N LEU A 727 -49.36 -9.62 25.28
CA LEU A 727 -49.72 -11.02 25.44
C LEU A 727 -49.19 -11.52 26.79
N ALA A 728 -50.07 -11.92 27.70
CA ALA A 728 -49.69 -12.59 28.95
C ALA A 728 -49.94 -14.09 28.84
N ILE A 729 -48.93 -14.87 29.20
CA ILE A 729 -48.91 -16.33 29.15
C ILE A 729 -48.61 -16.83 30.56
N LYS A 730 -49.54 -17.60 31.14
CA LYS A 730 -49.48 -18.08 32.53
C LYS A 730 -49.55 -19.60 32.57
N GLY A 731 -48.57 -20.23 33.22
CA GLY A 731 -48.53 -21.69 33.38
C GLY A 731 -47.26 -22.14 34.09
N LYS A 732 -46.92 -23.44 34.03
CA LYS A 732 -45.65 -23.91 34.58
C LYS A 732 -44.50 -23.39 33.72
N SER A 733 -43.37 -23.12 34.34
CA SER A 733 -42.19 -22.57 33.65
C SER A 733 -41.64 -23.54 32.59
N VAL A 734 -41.80 -24.85 32.80
CA VAL A 734 -41.46 -25.88 31.78
C VAL A 734 -42.36 -25.82 30.54
N ASP A 735 -43.65 -25.51 30.71
CA ASP A 735 -44.62 -25.39 29.62
C ASP A 735 -44.31 -24.17 28.74
N ILE A 736 -43.99 -23.04 29.39
CA ILE A 736 -43.59 -21.81 28.70
C ILE A 736 -42.27 -22.02 27.97
N LEU A 737 -41.27 -22.62 28.62
CA LEU A 737 -39.96 -22.91 27.99
C LEU A 737 -40.10 -23.85 26.78
N TYR A 738 -40.96 -24.86 26.85
CA TYR A 738 -41.17 -25.78 25.71
C TYR A 738 -41.76 -25.04 24.50
N ASN A 739 -42.77 -24.19 24.71
CA ASN A 739 -43.40 -23.43 23.62
C ASN A 739 -42.45 -22.37 23.04
N LEU A 740 -41.61 -21.74 23.87
CA LEU A 740 -40.52 -20.87 23.41
C LEU A 740 -39.48 -21.66 22.59
N TYR A 741 -39.09 -22.84 23.04
CA TYR A 741 -38.17 -23.72 22.30
C TYR A 741 -38.76 -24.11 20.93
N LYS A 742 -40.00 -24.60 20.89
CA LYS A 742 -40.63 -25.07 19.64
C LYS A 742 -40.87 -23.97 18.62
N SER A 743 -41.17 -22.76 19.06
CA SER A 743 -41.34 -21.60 18.18
C SER A 743 -40.03 -21.10 17.56
N LEU A 744 -38.91 -21.27 18.26
CA LEU A 744 -37.57 -20.88 17.80
C LEU A 744 -36.83 -21.99 17.04
N GLU A 745 -37.23 -23.26 17.21
CA GLU A 745 -36.61 -24.41 16.54
C GLU A 745 -36.71 -24.32 15.01
N LYS A 746 -37.81 -23.77 14.47
CA LYS A 746 -38.03 -23.63 13.01
C LYS A 746 -37.25 -22.45 12.41
N SER A 747 -37.25 -21.28 13.08
CA SER A 747 -36.58 -20.06 12.59
C SER A 747 -36.53 -18.98 13.67
N LEU A 748 -35.41 -18.27 13.75
CA LEU A 748 -35.27 -17.08 14.60
C LEU A 748 -35.90 -15.84 13.93
N PRO A 749 -36.39 -14.86 14.71
CA PRO A 749 -36.86 -13.59 14.16
C PRO A 749 -35.68 -12.82 13.53
N TYR A 750 -35.87 -12.27 12.32
CA TYR A 750 -34.91 -11.37 11.64
C TYR A 750 -35.16 -9.90 12.03
N ILE A 751 -34.45 -8.89 11.50
CA ILE A 751 -34.82 -7.48 11.68
C ILE A 751 -34.76 -6.79 10.33
N LEU A 752 -35.67 -5.83 10.09
CA LEU A 752 -35.74 -5.06 8.84
C LEU A 752 -34.78 -3.86 8.81
N PHE A 753 -34.35 -3.37 9.97
CA PHE A 753 -33.51 -2.18 10.12
C PHE A 753 -32.32 -2.45 11.04
N SER A 754 -31.17 -1.84 10.73
CA SER A 754 -29.92 -1.98 11.49
C SER A 754 -29.39 -0.60 11.85
N TYR A 755 -29.40 -0.25 13.14
CA TYR A 755 -28.78 0.98 13.66
C TYR A 755 -28.18 0.74 15.06
N GLU A 756 -27.22 1.57 15.46
CA GLU A 756 -26.66 1.55 16.81
C GLU A 756 -27.47 2.46 17.74
N SER A 757 -27.97 1.90 18.84
CA SER A 757 -28.64 2.68 19.89
C SER A 757 -27.68 3.08 21.00
N ILE A 758 -27.67 4.36 21.34
CA ILE A 758 -26.90 4.93 22.45
C ILE A 758 -27.87 5.21 23.60
N SER A 759 -27.94 4.33 24.59
CA SER A 759 -28.63 4.62 25.85
C SER A 759 -28.27 3.60 26.94
N GLU A 760 -27.94 4.11 28.12
CA GLU A 760 -27.83 3.34 29.36
C GLU A 760 -29.14 3.42 30.16
N PRO A 761 -29.44 2.42 31.02
CA PRO A 761 -30.58 2.51 31.94
C PRO A 761 -30.37 3.65 32.95
N LEU A 762 -31.44 4.42 33.19
CA LEU A 762 -31.40 5.51 34.16
C LEU A 762 -31.36 4.96 35.60
N LYS A 763 -30.52 5.56 36.44
CA LYS A 763 -30.47 5.27 37.88
C LYS A 763 -31.82 5.64 38.53
N PRO A 764 -32.29 4.90 39.56
CA PRO A 764 -33.56 5.18 40.24
C PRO A 764 -33.69 6.61 40.73
N GLU A 765 -32.62 7.21 41.29
CA GLU A 765 -32.64 8.60 41.79
C GLU A 765 -32.90 9.61 40.65
N ILE A 766 -32.38 9.32 39.45
CA ILE A 766 -32.56 10.16 38.27
C ILE A 766 -34.00 10.05 37.76
N VAL A 767 -34.57 8.83 37.76
CA VAL A 767 -35.97 8.61 37.37
C VAL A 767 -36.91 9.38 38.30
N GLU A 768 -36.67 9.32 39.61
CA GLU A 768 -37.46 10.05 40.61
C GLU A 768 -37.38 11.57 40.41
N LYS A 769 -36.17 12.11 40.16
CA LYS A 769 -35.96 13.53 39.85
C LYS A 769 -36.65 13.97 38.54
N LEU A 770 -36.68 13.12 37.53
CA LEU A 770 -37.38 13.39 36.25
C LEU A 770 -38.91 13.36 36.42
N LEU A 771 -39.42 12.55 37.35
CA LEU A 771 -40.83 12.47 37.67
C LEU A 771 -41.31 13.59 38.61
N SER A 772 -40.42 14.21 39.39
CA SER A 772 -40.77 15.24 40.38
C SER A 772 -40.58 16.70 39.94
N THR A 773 -39.86 16.99 38.84
CA THR A 773 -39.52 18.36 38.44
C THR A 773 -40.65 19.11 37.71
N GLU A 774 -40.85 20.38 38.11
CA GLU A 774 -41.91 21.31 37.64
C GLU A 774 -41.67 21.95 36.26
N TYR A 775 -40.55 21.67 35.58
CA TYR A 775 -40.32 22.16 34.22
C TYR A 775 -39.88 21.03 33.30
N ARG A 776 -40.74 20.66 32.33
CA ARG A 776 -40.48 19.59 31.36
C ARG A 776 -40.56 20.14 29.94
N PRO A 777 -39.49 20.10 29.13
CA PRO A 777 -39.60 20.41 27.71
C PRO A 777 -40.59 19.43 27.05
N ARG A 778 -41.44 19.93 26.13
CA ARG A 778 -42.55 19.15 25.52
C ARG A 778 -42.16 17.72 25.09
N PRO A 779 -40.99 17.47 24.45
CA PRO A 779 -40.61 16.11 24.06
C PRO A 779 -40.44 15.14 25.26
N LEU A 780 -39.83 15.60 26.36
CA LEU A 780 -39.62 14.79 27.56
C LEU A 780 -40.95 14.49 28.27
N ALA A 781 -41.84 15.49 28.35
CA ALA A 781 -43.17 15.31 28.93
C ALA A 781 -43.99 14.24 28.18
N THR A 782 -43.95 14.27 26.84
CA THR A 782 -44.62 13.27 25.98
C THR A 782 -44.03 11.87 26.15
N LEU A 783 -42.70 11.74 26.26
CA LEU A 783 -42.03 10.46 26.51
C LEU A 783 -42.39 9.86 27.88
N ILE A 784 -42.48 10.69 28.92
CA ILE A 784 -42.92 10.26 30.26
C ILE A 784 -44.38 9.83 30.23
N TYR A 785 -45.26 10.64 29.62
CA TYR A 785 -46.69 10.34 29.53
C TYR A 785 -46.94 9.02 28.78
N SER A 786 -46.35 8.82 27.61
CA SER A 786 -46.46 7.57 26.85
C SER A 786 -45.90 6.36 27.61
N SER A 787 -44.79 6.53 28.34
CA SER A 787 -44.22 5.47 29.18
C SER A 787 -45.11 5.12 30.38
N LYS A 788 -45.78 6.11 30.99
CA LYS A 788 -46.76 5.89 32.06
C LYS A 788 -48.01 5.16 31.56
N LEU A 789 -48.54 5.53 30.39
CA LEU A 789 -49.66 4.81 29.76
C LEU A 789 -49.31 3.34 29.51
N PHE A 790 -48.11 3.09 28.98
CA PHE A 790 -47.59 1.74 28.80
C PHE A 790 -47.52 0.96 30.12
N THR A 791 -46.95 1.56 31.17
CA THR A 791 -46.86 0.95 32.50
C THR A 791 -48.23 0.65 33.10
N ASN A 792 -49.18 1.57 33.01
CA ASN A 792 -50.56 1.35 33.48
C ASN A 792 -51.23 0.18 32.77
N THR A 793 -50.95 0.00 31.48
CA THR A 793 -51.47 -1.13 30.69
C THR A 793 -50.90 -2.46 31.20
N ILE A 794 -49.60 -2.51 31.51
CA ILE A 794 -48.97 -3.69 32.14
C ILE A 794 -49.56 -3.96 33.52
N SER A 795 -49.75 -2.93 34.35
CA SER A 795 -50.35 -3.10 35.68
C SER A 795 -51.79 -3.62 35.62
N LYS A 796 -52.62 -3.10 34.69
CA LYS A 796 -53.97 -3.61 34.42
C LYS A 796 -53.92 -5.09 33.99
N LEU A 797 -52.98 -5.46 33.12
CA LEU A 797 -52.78 -6.86 32.69
C LEU A 797 -52.43 -7.77 33.88
N LEU A 798 -51.52 -7.36 34.75
CA LEU A 798 -51.13 -8.12 35.95
C LEU A 798 -52.31 -8.34 36.89
N VAL A 799 -53.07 -7.29 37.19
CA VAL A 799 -54.26 -7.36 38.05
C VAL A 799 -55.32 -8.27 37.44
N SER A 800 -55.60 -8.13 36.14
CA SER A 800 -56.57 -8.97 35.43
C SER A 800 -56.23 -10.47 35.40
N ASN A 801 -54.95 -10.83 35.59
CA ASN A 801 -54.48 -12.21 35.63
C ASN A 801 -54.27 -12.74 37.07
N ASN A 802 -54.80 -12.04 38.08
CA ASN A 802 -54.63 -12.33 39.52
C ASN A 802 -53.15 -12.42 39.94
N VAL A 803 -52.31 -11.58 39.36
CA VAL A 803 -50.90 -11.46 39.73
C VAL A 803 -50.78 -10.28 40.69
N VAL A 804 -50.74 -10.55 41.99
CA VAL A 804 -50.72 -9.54 43.07
C VAL A 804 -49.34 -9.55 43.76
N PRO A 805 -48.78 -8.39 44.16
CA PRO A 805 -47.51 -8.30 44.89
C PRO A 805 -47.58 -8.94 46.29
N PRO A 806 -46.44 -9.35 46.90
CA PRO A 806 -45.08 -9.24 46.36
C PRO A 806 -44.73 -10.42 45.45
N LYS A 807 -44.34 -10.14 44.21
CA LYS A 807 -43.80 -11.12 43.26
C LYS A 807 -42.55 -10.58 42.57
N PRO A 808 -41.53 -11.42 42.29
CA PRO A 808 -40.35 -10.99 41.58
C PRO A 808 -40.66 -10.80 40.10
N PHE A 809 -40.16 -9.73 39.49
CA PHE A 809 -40.27 -9.50 38.05
C PHE A 809 -38.92 -9.19 37.41
N THR A 810 -38.75 -9.63 36.18
CA THR A 810 -37.59 -9.35 35.33
C THR A 810 -38.07 -8.77 34.01
N ALA A 811 -37.48 -7.66 33.59
CA ALA A 811 -37.77 -7.03 32.30
C ALA A 811 -36.59 -7.22 31.33
N ILE A 812 -36.87 -7.72 30.14
CA ILE A 812 -35.91 -7.95 29.05
C ILE A 812 -36.29 -7.00 27.90
N HIS A 813 -35.42 -6.06 27.56
CA HIS A 813 -35.69 -5.04 26.54
C HIS A 813 -34.40 -4.56 25.86
N SER A 814 -34.52 -3.93 24.68
CA SER A 814 -33.40 -3.27 24.00
C SER A 814 -32.85 -2.08 24.79
N LYS A 815 -31.61 -1.69 24.50
CA LYS A 815 -31.02 -0.47 25.06
C LYS A 815 -31.84 0.77 24.70
N SER A 816 -32.33 0.87 23.46
CA SER A 816 -33.15 1.99 23.00
C SER A 816 -34.43 2.22 23.80
N LEU A 817 -34.93 1.21 24.52
CA LEU A 817 -36.12 1.30 25.37
C LEU A 817 -35.80 1.49 26.86
N SER A 818 -34.53 1.70 27.22
CA SER A 818 -34.09 1.79 28.62
C SER A 818 -34.88 2.82 29.43
N PHE A 819 -35.18 3.98 28.85
CA PHE A 819 -35.97 5.04 29.49
C PHE A 819 -37.36 4.55 29.93
N ARG A 820 -38.10 3.92 29.02
CA ARG A 820 -39.46 3.41 29.27
C ARG A 820 -39.45 2.34 30.37
N TYR A 821 -38.50 1.41 30.30
CA TYR A 821 -38.39 0.31 31.25
C TYR A 821 -37.84 0.73 32.61
N SER A 822 -37.06 1.81 32.69
CA SER A 822 -36.70 2.46 33.95
C SER A 822 -37.93 3.01 34.68
N ILE A 823 -38.88 3.62 33.95
CA ILE A 823 -40.16 4.08 34.52
C ILE A 823 -41.03 2.90 34.96
N LEU A 824 -41.17 1.87 34.12
CA LEU A 824 -41.90 0.64 34.46
C LEU A 824 -41.35 0.01 35.76
N ARG A 825 -40.02 -0.07 35.88
CA ARG A 825 -39.35 -0.61 37.06
C ARG A 825 -39.72 0.19 38.31
N HIS A 826 -39.64 1.51 38.25
CA HIS A 826 -39.95 2.39 39.39
C HIS A 826 -41.41 2.20 39.85
N GLU A 827 -42.37 2.28 38.93
CA GLU A 827 -43.79 2.17 39.24
C GLU A 827 -44.18 0.79 39.78
N LEU A 828 -43.71 -0.31 39.16
CA LEU A 828 -43.98 -1.66 39.68
C LEU A 828 -43.31 -1.91 41.04
N SER A 829 -42.12 -1.36 41.27
CA SER A 829 -41.49 -1.43 42.60
C SER A 829 -42.28 -0.65 43.66
N ASN A 830 -42.82 0.52 43.33
CA ASN A 830 -43.71 1.27 44.23
C ASN A 830 -45.01 0.52 44.52
N MET A 831 -45.51 -0.27 43.57
CA MET A 831 -46.67 -1.16 43.78
C MET A 831 -46.34 -2.41 44.62
N GLY A 832 -45.09 -2.64 45.02
CA GLY A 832 -44.68 -3.77 45.88
C GLY A 832 -44.11 -4.98 45.14
N TYR A 833 -43.81 -4.88 43.83
CA TYR A 833 -43.10 -5.93 43.09
C TYR A 833 -41.58 -5.83 43.26
N VAL A 834 -40.90 -6.98 43.28
CA VAL A 834 -39.44 -7.03 43.49
C VAL A 834 -38.73 -7.17 42.15
N TYR A 835 -37.96 -6.15 41.73
CA TYR A 835 -37.20 -6.23 40.48
C TYR A 835 -35.98 -7.13 40.63
N VAL A 836 -35.81 -8.08 39.71
CA VAL A 836 -34.63 -8.94 39.59
C VAL A 836 -33.95 -8.65 38.26
N GLU A 837 -32.67 -8.25 38.32
CA GLU A 837 -31.87 -7.98 37.14
C GLU A 837 -31.77 -9.22 36.22
N PRO A 838 -31.91 -9.06 34.89
CA PRO A 838 -31.83 -10.17 33.95
C PRO A 838 -30.56 -11.01 34.06
N GLU A 839 -29.41 -10.40 34.37
CA GLU A 839 -28.13 -11.08 34.50
C GLU A 839 -28.10 -11.99 35.74
N LYS A 840 -28.62 -11.50 36.88
CA LYS A 840 -28.79 -12.29 38.11
C LYS A 840 -29.83 -13.39 37.96
N ALA A 841 -30.89 -13.15 37.17
CA ALA A 841 -31.89 -14.16 36.85
C ALA A 841 -31.33 -15.26 35.92
N ALA A 842 -30.42 -14.91 35.02
CA ALA A 842 -29.78 -15.83 34.07
C ALA A 842 -28.58 -16.61 34.63
N LEU A 843 -27.89 -16.11 35.67
CA LEU A 843 -26.72 -16.74 36.29
C LEU A 843 -27.07 -18.02 37.09
N ILE A 844 -27.27 -19.15 36.38
CA ILE A 844 -26.90 -20.54 36.77
C ILE A 844 -26.66 -21.38 35.50
N THR A 845 -25.89 -20.88 34.52
CA THR A 845 -25.58 -21.64 33.30
C THR A 845 -24.10 -21.65 32.91
N THR A 846 -23.20 -21.23 33.79
CA THR A 846 -21.74 -21.36 33.60
C THR A 846 -21.13 -22.26 34.66
N THR A 847 -21.61 -23.50 34.74
CA THR A 847 -20.84 -24.70 35.09
C THR A 847 -21.37 -25.87 34.30
#